data_AF-A0A942GNU6-F1
#
_entry.id   AF-A0A942GNU6-F1
#
_cell.length_a   1.000
_cell.length_b   1.000
_cell.length_c   1.000
_cell.angle_alpha   90.00
_cell.angle_beta   90.00
_cell.angle_gamma   90.00
#
_symmetry.space_group_name_H-M   'P 1'
#
loop_
_entity.id
_entity.type
_entity.pdbx_description
1 polymer ?
#
loop_
_entity_poly.entity_id
_entity_poly.type
_entity_poly.pdbx_seq_one_letter_code
_entity_poly.pdbx_strand_id
1 'polypeptide(L)'
;MPSLRLSATPKTMDQASRPRTRAAALTVALIFAATVVAAPTAPLRRDDKVVLRLKGSVGQSAVYKAEWQMSLQAGPGKVVIGTAEETQVTVKEVAADGGLTTEHKTLSSKTTINGQLQPEEESHGTTTIKQSPNGSIVSYQDSESDADDPNKDLNIRLSQAGTIVFSDQAVGVGDKWKITLAADKASGRRAAKADYEIIGTEDLKGAKCFKIKLDYTETEGELPIHQTGVALVEIASGDTLQDEFKIAGLAIKAEDGDMRGDAAGRSGRQSGTLLAGAPSQAAPTKPADTAPQAKPTTEAFDAKVKGFDKSEGVFTLYKQTKDGRTKAYLEIKEDQLNKPLLLQATAATGTGDGRLTAGDPLADLVFEFRKSPTDKLFMTVPNSRFRTADDTPMARALKRSFADTNLDAFGIEAKNPDRKSLLVDISNLFMNDIGQVTAHLMGTPMFGGPPGGPYVMDREKTYVASMKALPANLAVRTVYSFIGGRGPSAQGGSSTLADPRGTIAAVEFSLAPLPVSNGYRTRAYDQRIGYFTADFDDYSRDTKLERKKQLIVRWDMRKKDPAAAVSEPVKPIEFWISNDVPLEYRDAVKEGILSWNPAFEKAGFKNAITVQQMPDNAEWDPADVRFNVIRWVTSPDDAYAVSYPRVNPLTGQILNAQIVVDANMTRGVSAEKQFIVNPEAIFNRLDPNRPMPLARSRCEIGPDGQMIRTVGMLAASDLGLVDEQEYVRQALRHTVAHEMGHILGLRHNFAASTTYTLSELGDAKQVSQTGAASSVMDYLPFNLSAVTHKGAPFYVAKPGVYDEWAISYGYTVFPTTSAQDDKGFLDRLASQTGEPGKAYLSDEFADGVDPDVSRFDLAKDPIKYWTEYAGLLRTLTVNLKDKAPRQGDSYFDLTRRYFAYLNQSISAAAELTRFVGGVEKAPFKKGDAHGRPPIRPVAAETQRLALSTLNRLYLGPDAFDFPKELYSYFQSNPAVTEEEGMVNTGEYFPVVQRYMLVQRLILRTVLGAGTTSRVLEQEFKAKDPSSTLTLSELYDNVLQSVWAETAKSQDVNPMRRQLQRAHLQTIIDAATGKGSGPEETRAIAWGQLKEISKKVKAAQAKAKGATKLHYDECLARIDRAVTGKDSSGGQLSLRDLLGG
;
A
#
# COMPACT_ATOMS: atom_id res chain seq x y z
N MET A 1 -32.31 53.56 27.60
CA MET A 1 -31.79 53.91 28.94
C MET A 1 -32.08 52.75 29.88
N PRO A 2 -31.26 52.46 30.91
CA PRO A 2 -29.80 52.59 31.03
C PRO A 2 -29.14 51.24 31.45
N SER A 3 -28.18 50.67 30.72
CA SER A 3 -26.72 50.93 30.70
C SER A 3 -25.87 50.26 31.82
N LEU A 4 -25.08 49.24 31.44
CA LEU A 4 -23.77 48.82 32.01
C LEU A 4 -23.21 47.75 31.03
N ARG A 5 -22.37 48.09 30.03
CA ARG A 5 -20.91 48.30 30.08
C ARG A 5 -20.14 47.19 30.81
N LEU A 6 -19.45 46.32 30.05
CA LEU A 6 -18.01 46.50 29.80
C LEU A 6 -17.49 45.59 28.67
N SER A 7 -16.45 46.09 28.01
CA SER A 7 -15.72 45.47 26.90
C SER A 7 -14.58 44.57 27.38
N ALA A 8 -14.31 43.47 26.66
CA ALA A 8 -13.00 43.18 26.05
C ALA A 8 -12.87 41.68 25.70
N THR A 9 -12.89 41.34 24.41
CA THR A 9 -12.29 40.10 23.91
C THR A 9 -10.80 40.35 23.64
N PRO A 10 -9.85 39.70 24.34
CA PRO A 10 -8.51 39.53 23.81
C PRO A 10 -8.56 38.52 22.66
N LYS A 11 -7.75 38.75 21.62
CA LYS A 11 -7.48 37.76 20.59
C LYS A 11 -6.87 36.52 21.26
N THR A 12 -7.52 35.36 21.18
CA THR A 12 -6.80 34.09 21.40
C THR A 12 -5.89 33.85 20.21
N MET A 13 -4.65 33.45 20.52
CA MET A 13 -3.52 33.55 19.60
C MET A 13 -3.71 32.69 18.34
N ASP A 14 -3.21 33.25 17.24
CA ASP A 14 -2.85 32.54 16.02
C ASP A 14 -1.91 31.37 16.35
N GLN A 15 -1.72 30.44 15.42
CA GLN A 15 -0.88 29.26 15.63
C GLN A 15 0.58 29.65 15.94
N ALA A 16 0.91 29.75 17.23
CA ALA A 16 2.29 29.76 17.68
C ALA A 16 2.93 28.44 17.21
N SER A 17 4.04 28.59 16.49
CA SER A 17 4.98 27.52 16.18
C SER A 17 5.21 26.69 17.44
N ARG A 18 4.86 25.40 17.40
CA ARG A 18 5.36 24.47 18.43
C ARG A 18 6.89 24.48 18.31
N PRO A 19 7.65 24.85 19.35
CA PRO A 19 9.10 24.82 19.27
C PRO A 19 9.53 23.40 18.92
N ARG A 20 10.34 23.27 17.87
CA ARG A 20 10.97 21.99 17.50
C ARG A 20 12.10 21.70 18.49
N THR A 21 11.75 21.29 19.71
CA THR A 21 12.73 20.75 20.65
C THR A 21 13.23 19.40 20.15
N ARG A 22 14.31 19.42 19.34
CA ARG A 22 15.16 18.26 19.06
C ARG A 22 15.70 17.70 20.39
N ALA A 23 14.95 16.80 21.01
CA ALA A 23 15.35 16.13 22.25
C ALA A 23 16.13 14.82 21.99
N ALA A 24 16.27 14.41 20.72
CA ALA A 24 16.94 13.18 20.29
C ALA A 24 18.38 13.37 19.77
N ALA A 25 18.96 14.57 19.88
CA ALA A 25 20.31 14.89 19.39
C ALA A 25 21.35 15.13 20.51
N LEU A 26 21.13 14.60 21.72
CA LEU A 26 21.95 14.90 22.91
C LEU A 26 22.72 13.70 23.53
N THR A 27 22.62 12.49 22.96
CA THR A 27 23.10 11.27 23.65
C THR A 27 24.47 10.77 23.20
N VAL A 28 24.93 11.20 22.03
CA VAL A 28 26.27 10.88 21.48
C VAL A 28 27.42 11.32 22.41
N ALA A 29 27.14 12.21 23.35
CA ALA A 29 28.15 13.00 24.04
C ALA A 29 28.81 12.34 25.27
N LEU A 30 28.45 11.10 25.64
CA LEU A 30 28.85 10.51 26.93
C LEU A 30 29.36 9.05 26.86
N ILE A 31 29.89 8.61 25.70
CA ILE A 31 30.45 7.26 25.54
C ILE A 31 31.79 7.33 24.81
N PHE A 32 32.92 7.53 25.51
CA PHE A 32 34.26 7.54 24.87
C PHE A 32 35.37 6.95 25.74
N ALA A 33 35.88 5.78 25.34
CA ALA A 33 37.17 5.22 25.75
C ALA A 33 37.56 3.96 24.91
N ALA A 34 38.86 3.57 24.90
CA ALA A 34 39.46 2.48 24.08
C ALA A 34 40.97 2.23 24.38
N THR A 35 41.40 1.15 25.04
CA THR A 35 42.07 -0.10 24.58
C THR A 35 43.64 -0.27 24.47
N VAL A 36 44.12 -1.54 24.46
CA VAL A 36 45.45 -2.17 24.10
C VAL A 36 46.67 -2.25 25.06
N VAL A 37 47.38 -3.36 24.88
CA VAL A 37 48.66 -3.84 25.43
C VAL A 37 48.66 -4.15 26.93
N ALA A 38 48.25 -5.38 27.26
CA ALA A 38 48.87 -6.15 28.33
C ALA A 38 49.69 -7.30 27.72
N ALA A 39 51.01 -7.18 27.83
CA ALA A 39 51.89 -8.34 27.99
C ALA A 39 51.52 -9.06 29.32
N PRO A 40 51.92 -10.32 29.58
CA PRO A 40 51.40 -11.07 30.73
C PRO A 40 51.80 -10.40 32.06
N THR A 41 50.83 -9.80 32.74
CA THR A 41 51.07 -9.08 34.01
C THR A 41 50.88 -9.99 35.21
N ALA A 42 51.93 -10.05 36.03
CA ALA A 42 51.85 -10.48 37.42
C ALA A 42 50.75 -9.71 38.20
N PRO A 43 50.30 -10.21 39.37
CA PRO A 43 49.40 -9.44 40.23
C PRO A 43 50.04 -8.09 40.61
N LEU A 44 49.35 -6.99 40.29
CA LEU A 44 49.79 -5.64 40.62
C LEU A 44 49.74 -5.47 42.15
N ARG A 45 50.85 -5.01 42.73
CA ARG A 45 50.96 -4.62 44.13
C ARG A 45 50.48 -3.19 44.31
N ARG A 46 50.24 -2.79 45.56
CA ARG A 46 49.76 -1.44 45.92
C ARG A 46 50.68 -0.31 45.46
N ASP A 47 51.94 -0.62 45.16
CA ASP A 47 52.99 0.32 44.77
C ASP A 47 53.27 0.36 43.26
N ASP A 48 52.59 -0.47 42.44
CA ASP A 48 52.85 -0.57 41.00
C ASP A 48 52.18 0.59 40.22
N LYS A 49 52.99 1.43 39.59
CA LYS A 49 52.53 2.56 38.75
C LYS A 49 52.55 2.20 37.26
N VAL A 50 51.54 2.62 36.51
CA VAL A 50 51.36 2.33 35.07
C VAL A 50 51.13 3.63 34.28
N VAL A 51 51.70 3.74 33.08
CA VAL A 51 51.36 4.82 32.13
C VAL A 51 50.09 4.43 31.36
N LEU A 52 48.96 5.05 31.70
CA LEU A 52 47.69 4.82 31.03
C LEU A 52 47.65 5.49 29.66
N ARG A 53 47.08 4.79 28.67
CA ARG A 53 46.96 5.24 27.28
C ARG A 53 45.74 4.60 26.63
N LEU A 54 45.04 5.39 25.81
CA LEU A 54 44.15 4.88 24.78
C LEU A 54 44.97 4.30 23.62
N LYS A 55 44.57 3.13 23.13
CA LYS A 55 45.03 2.47 21.89
C LYS A 55 43.86 1.59 21.36
N GLY A 56 43.93 0.98 20.18
CA GLY A 56 42.81 0.17 19.65
C GLY A 56 43.22 -0.90 18.65
N SER A 57 42.25 -1.65 18.14
CA SER A 57 42.45 -2.57 17.02
C SER A 57 41.38 -2.34 15.96
N VAL A 58 41.80 -1.93 14.76
CA VAL A 58 40.89 -1.57 13.65
C VAL A 58 39.89 -2.71 13.37
N GLY A 59 38.61 -2.34 13.26
CA GLY A 59 37.50 -3.26 13.05
C GLY A 59 37.00 -3.98 14.31
N GLN A 60 37.57 -3.73 15.49
CA GLN A 60 36.97 -4.17 16.76
C GLN A 60 35.85 -3.21 17.19
N SER A 61 34.82 -3.78 17.81
CA SER A 61 33.66 -3.04 18.30
C SER A 61 33.22 -3.49 19.69
N ALA A 62 32.69 -2.55 20.46
CA ALA A 62 32.04 -2.79 21.74
C ALA A 62 30.69 -2.07 21.78
N VAL A 63 29.72 -2.63 22.50
CA VAL A 63 28.41 -2.02 22.73
C VAL A 63 28.35 -1.54 24.16
N TYR A 64 28.02 -0.26 24.34
CA TYR A 64 27.86 0.39 25.63
C TYR A 64 26.39 0.73 25.82
N LYS A 65 25.94 0.71 27.07
CA LYS A 65 24.64 1.23 27.46
C LYS A 65 24.84 2.41 28.40
N ALA A 66 24.18 3.53 28.11
CA ALA A 66 24.15 4.72 28.97
C ALA A 66 22.73 4.95 29.47
N GLU A 67 22.59 5.25 30.76
CA GLU A 67 21.33 5.60 31.41
C GLU A 67 21.55 6.90 32.21
N TRP A 68 20.85 7.97 31.83
CA TRP A 68 21.05 9.28 32.43
C TRP A 68 19.76 10.11 32.45
N GLN A 69 19.72 11.08 33.36
CA GLN A 69 18.58 11.93 33.59
C GLN A 69 19.04 13.37 33.77
N MET A 70 18.51 14.28 32.95
CA MET A 70 18.69 15.72 33.08
C MET A 70 17.44 16.38 33.69
N SER A 71 17.66 17.50 34.37
CA SER A 71 16.66 18.30 35.07
C SER A 71 16.84 19.76 34.68
N LEU A 72 16.09 20.21 33.68
CA LEU A 72 16.15 21.55 33.12
C LEU A 72 15.04 22.46 33.67
N GLN A 73 15.36 23.72 33.92
CA GLN A 73 14.42 24.79 34.21
C GLN A 73 14.05 25.51 32.91
N ALA A 74 12.76 25.62 32.62
CA ALA A 74 12.19 26.27 31.45
C ALA A 74 11.12 27.28 31.91
N GLY A 75 11.51 28.55 32.04
CA GLY A 75 10.69 29.57 32.69
C GLY A 75 10.33 29.18 34.14
N PRO A 76 9.06 29.28 34.57
CA PRO A 76 8.63 28.81 35.89
C PRO A 76 8.53 27.27 35.98
N GLY A 77 8.55 26.56 34.85
CA GLY A 77 8.41 25.11 34.80
C GLY A 77 9.74 24.36 34.90
N LYS A 78 9.68 23.11 35.37
CA LYS A 78 10.81 22.17 35.39
C LYS A 78 10.51 21.02 34.43
N VAL A 79 11.46 20.70 33.56
CA VAL A 79 11.43 19.59 32.61
C VAL A 79 12.49 18.57 33.01
N VAL A 80 12.08 17.32 33.14
CA VAL A 80 12.97 16.19 33.43
C VAL A 80 13.04 15.31 32.21
N ILE A 81 14.22 15.13 31.62
CA ILE A 81 14.42 14.25 30.47
C ILE A 81 15.29 13.07 30.92
N GLY A 82 14.80 11.84 30.77
CA GLY A 82 15.53 10.62 31.10
C GLY A 82 15.76 9.79 29.84
N THR A 83 17.01 9.45 29.56
CA THR A 83 17.42 8.74 28.35
C THR A 83 18.14 7.43 28.71
N ALA A 84 17.76 6.34 28.03
CA ALA A 84 18.47 5.08 28.05
C ALA A 84 18.85 4.68 26.61
N GLU A 85 20.14 4.58 26.33
CA GLU A 85 20.66 4.37 24.98
C GLU A 85 21.68 3.23 24.93
N GLU A 86 21.66 2.46 23.83
CA GLU A 86 22.72 1.52 23.48
C GLU A 86 23.44 1.99 22.22
N THR A 87 24.78 2.07 22.29
CA THR A 87 25.64 2.61 21.24
C THR A 87 26.75 1.62 20.91
N GLN A 88 26.94 1.33 19.63
CA GLN A 88 28.06 0.55 19.13
C GLN A 88 29.23 1.48 18.79
N VAL A 89 30.36 1.26 19.48
CA VAL A 89 31.64 1.92 19.22
C VAL A 89 32.48 1.01 18.36
N THR A 90 33.08 1.53 17.29
CA THR A 90 33.94 0.76 16.37
C THR A 90 35.24 1.50 16.10
N VAL A 91 36.39 0.85 16.27
CA VAL A 91 37.70 1.42 15.93
C VAL A 91 37.86 1.42 14.40
N LYS A 92 37.92 2.61 13.80
CA LYS A 92 38.10 2.80 12.35
C LYS A 92 39.57 2.95 11.96
N GLU A 93 40.37 3.59 12.81
CA GLU A 93 41.77 3.89 12.55
C GLU A 93 42.57 3.83 13.86
N VAL A 94 43.83 3.42 13.76
CA VAL A 94 44.85 3.61 14.81
C VAL A 94 46.01 4.34 14.13
N ALA A 95 46.25 5.58 14.54
CA ALA A 95 47.30 6.43 13.99
C ALA A 95 48.70 5.97 14.47
N ALA A 96 49.75 6.37 13.74
CA ALA A 96 51.12 5.94 14.00
C ALA A 96 51.69 6.40 15.36
N ASP A 97 51.11 7.45 15.96
CA ASP A 97 51.41 7.93 17.31
C ASP A 97 50.64 7.18 18.42
N GLY A 98 49.70 6.30 18.04
CA GLY A 98 48.80 5.56 18.92
C GLY A 98 47.41 6.18 19.07
N GLY A 99 47.14 7.34 18.45
CA GLY A 99 45.82 7.97 18.48
C GLY A 99 44.75 7.12 17.79
N LEU A 100 43.48 7.34 18.12
CA LEU A 100 42.37 6.50 17.65
C LEU A 100 41.31 7.32 16.94
N THR A 101 40.78 6.77 15.85
CA THR A 101 39.54 7.26 15.23
C THR A 101 38.47 6.19 15.48
N THR A 102 37.40 6.55 16.19
CA THR A 102 36.27 5.65 16.50
C THR A 102 34.97 6.20 15.92
N GLU A 103 34.13 5.31 15.40
CA GLU A 103 32.77 5.61 14.93
C GLU A 103 31.76 5.07 15.95
N HIS A 104 30.78 5.90 16.28
CA HIS A 104 29.76 5.66 17.27
C HIS A 104 28.43 5.63 16.56
N LYS A 105 27.71 4.53 16.71
CA LYS A 105 26.39 4.32 16.09
C LYS A 105 25.38 3.95 17.15
N THR A 106 24.34 4.76 17.30
CA THR A 106 23.21 4.44 18.17
C THR A 106 22.46 3.21 17.62
N LEU A 107 22.26 2.21 18.47
CA LEU A 107 21.54 0.97 18.17
C LEU A 107 20.08 1.05 18.63
N SER A 108 19.83 1.71 19.76
CA SER A 108 18.48 2.03 20.25
C SER A 108 18.58 3.18 21.25
N SER A 109 17.62 4.11 21.25
CA SER A 109 17.54 5.18 22.23
C SER A 109 16.12 5.34 22.73
N LYS A 110 15.94 5.43 24.05
CA LYS A 110 14.64 5.58 24.73
C LYS A 110 14.65 6.82 25.58
N THR A 111 13.95 7.84 25.11
CA THR A 111 13.83 9.14 25.81
C THR A 111 12.47 9.25 26.48
N THR A 112 12.47 9.72 27.72
CA THR A 112 11.29 10.06 28.51
C THR A 112 11.32 11.55 28.82
N ILE A 113 10.18 12.24 28.76
CA ILE A 113 10.03 13.64 29.19
C ILE A 113 8.98 13.67 30.29
N ASN A 114 9.34 14.20 31.46
CA ASN A 114 8.55 14.19 32.70
C ASN A 114 7.97 12.79 33.04
N GLY A 115 8.74 11.73 32.77
CA GLY A 115 8.35 10.34 32.99
C GLY A 115 7.47 9.72 31.89
N GLN A 116 7.06 10.48 30.87
CA GLN A 116 6.34 9.95 29.71
C GLN A 116 7.32 9.55 28.61
N LEU A 117 7.27 8.29 28.19
CA LEU A 117 8.04 7.77 27.06
C LEU A 117 7.66 8.53 25.78
N GLN A 118 8.66 9.08 25.10
CA GLN A 118 8.49 9.71 23.80
C GLN A 118 8.43 8.62 22.71
N PRO A 119 7.82 8.90 21.54
CA PRO A 119 7.95 8.00 20.39
C PRO A 119 9.42 7.73 20.08
N GLU A 120 9.78 6.48 19.76
CA GLU A 120 11.13 6.17 19.28
C GLU A 120 11.30 6.84 17.90
N GLU A 121 12.17 7.85 17.84
CA GLU A 121 12.66 8.39 16.57
C GLU A 121 13.77 7.46 16.04
N GLU A 122 13.69 7.07 14.77
CA GLU A 122 14.76 6.35 14.08
C GLU A 122 15.96 7.29 13.84
N SER A 123 16.76 7.56 14.87
CA SER A 123 18.06 8.20 14.66
C SER A 123 18.99 7.22 13.94
N HIS A 124 19.65 7.72 12.89
CA HIS A 124 20.68 6.98 12.16
C HIS A 124 22.05 7.65 12.32
N GLY A 125 22.17 8.52 13.33
CA GLY A 125 23.35 9.29 13.66
C GLY A 125 24.59 8.41 13.79
N THR A 126 25.64 8.84 13.10
CA THR A 126 26.98 8.29 13.27
C THR A 126 27.95 9.42 13.61
N THR A 127 28.72 9.21 14.67
CA THR A 127 29.66 10.22 15.16
C THR A 127 31.06 9.67 15.13
N THR A 128 31.97 10.41 14.50
CA THR A 128 33.38 10.08 14.44
C THR A 128 34.15 10.98 15.37
N ILE A 129 34.88 10.40 16.33
CA ILE A 129 35.87 11.14 17.13
C ILE A 129 37.26 10.59 16.87
N LYS A 130 38.21 11.52 16.76
CA LYS A 130 39.64 11.25 16.82
C LYS A 130 40.19 11.66 18.19
N GLN A 131 40.91 10.77 18.87
CA GLN A 131 41.53 11.00 20.18
C GLN A 131 43.04 10.76 20.13
N SER A 132 43.79 11.53 20.90
CA SER A 132 45.22 11.31 21.16
C SER A 132 45.44 10.09 22.08
N PRO A 133 46.65 9.50 22.12
CA PRO A 133 46.96 8.36 22.99
C PRO A 133 46.71 8.59 24.48
N ASN A 134 46.68 9.85 24.94
CA ASN A 134 46.40 10.21 26.32
C ASN A 134 44.91 10.50 26.60
N GLY A 135 44.00 10.30 25.65
CA GLY A 135 42.56 10.56 25.81
C GLY A 135 42.07 11.87 25.20
N SER A 136 42.92 12.89 25.06
CA SER A 136 42.50 14.21 24.56
C SER A 136 41.84 14.14 23.18
N ILE A 137 40.63 14.70 23.05
CA ILE A 137 39.93 14.80 21.78
C ILE A 137 40.72 15.70 20.82
N VAL A 138 40.88 15.24 19.58
CA VAL A 138 41.56 15.93 18.46
C VAL A 138 40.53 16.49 17.49
N SER A 139 39.52 15.71 17.13
CA SER A 139 38.40 16.14 16.29
C SER A 139 37.13 15.37 16.62
N TYR A 140 35.98 15.98 16.34
CA TYR A 140 34.64 15.46 16.56
C TYR A 140 33.80 15.79 15.32
N GLN A 141 33.04 14.83 14.79
CA GLN A 141 32.15 15.04 13.66
C GLN A 141 30.88 14.21 13.84
N ASP A 142 29.73 14.87 13.80
CA ASP A 142 28.41 14.27 13.91
C ASP A 142 27.71 14.34 12.55
N SER A 143 27.15 13.21 12.08
CA SER A 143 26.50 13.14 10.77
C SER A 143 25.15 13.86 10.69
N GLU A 144 24.49 14.13 11.83
CA GLU A 144 23.16 14.74 11.90
C GLU A 144 23.16 16.22 12.33
N SER A 145 24.34 16.82 12.59
CA SER A 145 24.44 18.21 13.03
C SER A 145 24.29 19.22 11.88
N ASP A 146 23.20 19.98 11.86
CA ASP A 146 23.03 21.14 10.96
C ASP A 146 24.04 22.25 11.30
N ALA A 147 24.60 22.89 10.28
CA ALA A 147 25.60 23.95 10.46
C ALA A 147 25.08 25.16 11.26
N ASP A 148 23.76 25.39 11.22
CA ASP A 148 23.05 26.49 11.88
C ASP A 148 22.42 26.10 13.23
N ASP A 149 22.62 24.87 13.73
CA ASP A 149 22.06 24.44 15.02
C ASP A 149 22.70 25.24 16.19
N PRO A 150 21.91 25.97 17.00
CA PRO A 150 22.43 26.80 18.08
C PRO A 150 23.05 26.01 19.24
N ASN A 151 22.84 24.69 19.29
CA ASN A 151 23.34 23.77 20.32
C ASN A 151 24.45 22.83 19.84
N LYS A 152 24.93 22.92 18.59
CA LYS A 152 25.94 22.00 18.01
C LYS A 152 27.19 21.80 18.86
N ASP A 153 27.65 22.83 19.57
CA ASP A 153 28.84 22.77 20.44
C ASP A 153 28.59 21.99 21.75
N LEU A 154 27.35 21.64 22.10
CA LEU A 154 27.02 20.99 23.37
C LEU A 154 27.53 19.55 23.42
N ASN A 155 27.36 18.79 22.32
CA ASN A 155 27.73 17.37 22.29
C ASN A 155 29.25 17.17 22.41
N ILE A 156 30.05 18.02 21.78
CA ILE A 156 31.51 17.96 21.90
C ILE A 156 32.01 18.44 23.27
N ARG A 157 31.34 19.43 23.90
CA ARG A 157 31.69 19.89 25.26
C ARG A 157 31.43 18.82 26.31
N LEU A 158 30.29 18.13 26.20
CA LEU A 158 29.96 16.98 27.04
C LEU A 158 30.91 15.80 26.80
N SER A 159 31.27 15.51 25.55
CA SER A 159 32.28 14.50 25.21
C SER A 159 33.66 14.83 25.81
N GLN A 160 34.06 16.10 25.81
CA GLN A 160 35.27 16.57 26.48
C GLN A 160 35.20 16.44 28.01
N ALA A 161 34.02 16.67 28.62
CA ALA A 161 33.82 16.54 30.06
C ALA A 161 33.80 15.08 30.55
N GLY A 162 33.28 14.15 29.73
CA GLY A 162 33.26 12.72 30.03
C GLY A 162 34.58 11.97 29.76
N THR A 163 35.48 12.53 28.96
CA THR A 163 36.72 11.85 28.55
C THR A 163 37.84 12.03 29.57
N ILE A 164 38.36 10.93 30.12
CA ILE A 164 39.53 10.94 31.01
C ILE A 164 40.81 11.19 30.19
N VAL A 165 41.52 12.26 30.53
CA VAL A 165 42.85 12.56 29.97
C VAL A 165 43.94 12.07 30.92
N PHE A 166 44.68 11.05 30.48
CA PHE A 166 45.70 10.36 31.26
C PHE A 166 46.98 11.18 31.45
N SER A 167 47.64 10.96 32.59
CA SER A 167 48.97 11.50 32.87
C SER A 167 50.04 10.97 31.90
N ASP A 168 51.04 11.78 31.59
CA ASP A 168 52.26 11.34 30.90
C ASP A 168 53.26 10.65 31.84
N GLN A 169 53.05 10.75 33.15
CA GLN A 169 53.79 10.02 34.17
C GLN A 169 53.05 8.74 34.55
N ALA A 170 53.79 7.73 35.01
CA ALA A 170 53.20 6.51 35.55
C ALA A 170 52.39 6.82 36.82
N VAL A 171 51.16 6.30 36.92
CA VAL A 171 50.22 6.54 38.02
C VAL A 171 49.77 5.22 38.66
N GLY A 172 49.54 5.25 39.98
CA GLY A 172 49.00 4.14 40.78
C GLY A 172 48.00 4.64 41.83
N VAL A 173 47.52 3.73 42.69
CA VAL A 173 46.48 4.05 43.69
C VAL A 173 46.96 5.13 44.67
N GLY A 174 46.20 6.21 44.79
CA GLY A 174 46.51 7.39 45.60
C GLY A 174 47.15 8.55 44.83
N ASP A 175 47.63 8.33 43.60
CA ASP A 175 48.17 9.42 42.77
C ASP A 175 47.06 10.36 42.26
N LYS A 176 47.42 11.64 42.13
CA LYS A 176 46.57 12.68 41.55
C LYS A 176 47.32 13.41 40.44
N TRP A 177 46.61 13.79 39.38
CA TRP A 177 47.15 14.66 38.34
C TRP A 177 46.12 15.69 37.88
N LYS A 178 46.64 16.77 37.28
CA LYS A 178 45.85 17.90 36.81
C LYS A 178 46.12 18.12 35.33
N ILE A 179 45.07 18.28 34.54
CA ILE A 179 45.12 18.58 33.10
C ILE A 179 44.52 19.96 32.87
N THR A 180 45.14 20.75 31.99
CA THR A 180 44.53 21.97 31.43
C THR A 180 44.33 21.74 29.94
N LEU A 181 43.08 21.92 29.48
CA LEU A 181 42.68 21.77 28.08
C LEU A 181 42.54 23.16 27.47
N ALA A 182 43.09 23.34 26.27
CA ALA A 182 42.97 24.57 25.51
C ALA A 182 41.62 24.63 24.77
N ALA A 183 41.13 25.84 24.54
CA ALA A 183 39.97 26.08 23.68
C ALA A 183 40.27 25.73 22.22
N ASP A 184 39.26 25.26 21.49
CA ASP A 184 39.31 25.03 20.06
C ASP A 184 38.02 25.51 19.40
N LYS A 185 38.09 26.72 18.84
CA LYS A 185 36.97 27.40 18.19
C LYS A 185 36.50 26.72 16.90
N ALA A 186 37.31 25.87 16.29
CA ALA A 186 36.92 25.18 15.05
C ALA A 186 36.01 23.98 15.32
N SER A 187 36.20 23.33 16.47
CA SER A 187 35.38 22.19 16.90
C SER A 187 34.29 22.54 17.92
N GLY A 188 34.36 23.71 18.57
CA GLY A 188 33.40 24.15 19.59
C GLY A 188 33.82 23.84 21.04
N ARG A 189 35.03 23.31 21.25
CA ARG A 189 35.57 22.99 22.58
C ARG A 189 36.00 24.25 23.32
N ARG A 190 35.67 24.27 24.61
CA ARG A 190 36.10 25.33 25.53
C ARG A 190 37.35 24.94 26.31
N ALA A 191 38.11 25.94 26.72
CA ALA A 191 39.19 25.77 27.70
C ALA A 191 38.62 25.23 29.02
N ALA A 192 39.35 24.29 29.64
CA ALA A 192 38.89 23.59 30.85
C ALA A 192 40.06 23.11 31.71
N LYS A 193 39.76 22.75 32.96
CA LYS A 193 40.67 22.07 33.88
C LYS A 193 40.04 20.78 34.37
N ALA A 194 40.84 19.74 34.52
CA ALA A 194 40.40 18.46 35.06
C ALA A 194 41.40 17.95 36.10
N ASP A 195 40.90 17.62 37.29
CA ASP A 195 41.61 16.94 38.36
C ASP A 195 41.19 15.47 38.38
N TYR A 196 42.17 14.57 38.47
CA TYR A 196 41.95 13.13 38.53
C TYR A 196 42.66 12.51 39.73
N GLU A 197 42.08 11.45 40.29
CA GLU A 197 42.64 10.70 41.43
C GLU A 197 42.33 9.20 41.29
N ILE A 198 43.36 8.33 41.36
CA ILE A 198 43.12 6.88 41.42
C ILE A 198 42.76 6.49 42.85
N ILE A 199 41.47 6.26 43.10
CA ILE A 199 40.94 5.94 44.44
C ILE A 199 40.97 4.44 44.76
N GLY A 200 41.27 3.57 43.79
CA GLY A 200 41.42 2.13 44.02
C GLY A 200 41.63 1.32 42.75
N THR A 201 41.59 -0.01 42.90
CA THR A 201 41.54 -0.99 41.80
C THR A 201 40.30 -1.88 41.95
N GLU A 202 39.75 -2.35 40.84
CA GLU A 202 38.56 -3.21 40.81
C GLU A 202 38.67 -4.19 39.63
N ASP A 203 38.32 -5.46 39.81
CA ASP A 203 38.27 -6.45 38.73
C ASP A 203 36.84 -6.54 38.19
N LEU A 204 36.60 -6.04 36.96
CA LEU A 204 35.28 -5.98 36.34
C LEU A 204 35.22 -6.89 35.12
N LYS A 205 34.33 -7.91 35.13
CA LYS A 205 34.15 -8.89 34.04
C LYS A 205 35.46 -9.55 33.54
N GLY A 206 36.44 -9.73 34.44
CA GLY A 206 37.76 -10.31 34.13
C GLY A 206 38.83 -9.31 33.66
N ALA A 207 38.51 -8.02 33.58
CA ALA A 207 39.46 -6.95 33.31
C ALA A 207 39.89 -6.25 34.61
N LYS A 208 41.21 -6.05 34.79
CA LYS A 208 41.76 -5.23 35.88
C LYS A 208 41.52 -3.76 35.56
N CYS A 209 40.82 -3.04 36.43
CA CYS A 209 40.53 -1.61 36.29
C CYS A 209 41.17 -0.77 37.40
N PHE A 210 41.55 0.46 37.08
CA PHE A 210 41.68 1.53 38.05
C PHE A 210 40.33 2.21 38.25
N LYS A 211 40.02 2.51 39.51
CA LYS A 211 38.87 3.34 39.89
C LYS A 211 39.35 4.79 39.98
N ILE A 212 39.00 5.57 38.97
CA ILE A 212 39.47 6.95 38.80
C ILE A 212 38.32 7.90 39.15
N LYS A 213 38.55 8.78 40.14
CA LYS A 213 37.68 9.91 40.41
C LYS A 213 38.04 11.05 39.46
N LEU A 214 37.02 11.69 38.90
CA LEU A 214 37.10 12.82 37.97
C LEU A 214 36.42 14.06 38.57
N ASP A 215 37.05 15.21 38.39
CA ASP A 215 36.50 16.55 38.65
C ASP A 215 36.93 17.49 37.49
N TYR A 216 36.00 17.84 36.62
CA TYR A 216 36.19 18.62 35.40
C TYR A 216 35.44 19.95 35.49
N THR A 217 36.04 21.05 35.05
CA THR A 217 35.42 22.38 35.03
C THR A 217 35.86 23.18 33.79
N GLU A 218 34.92 23.62 32.96
CA GLU A 218 35.18 24.62 31.92
C GLU A 218 35.59 25.96 32.55
N THR A 219 36.63 26.60 32.01
CA THR A 219 37.18 27.87 32.53
C THR A 219 36.73 29.10 31.76
N GLU A 220 35.83 28.95 30.77
CA GLU A 220 35.33 30.03 29.93
C GLU A 220 33.89 29.80 29.46
N GLY A 221 33.24 30.88 29.01
CA GLY A 221 31.84 30.91 28.58
C GLY A 221 30.87 31.28 29.71
N GLU A 222 29.68 31.77 29.34
CA GLU A 222 28.69 32.31 30.30
C GLU A 222 28.05 31.25 31.21
N LEU A 223 28.10 29.99 30.79
CA LEU A 223 27.63 28.82 31.51
C LEU A 223 28.66 27.70 31.34
N PRO A 224 29.63 27.57 32.27
CA PRO A 224 30.64 26.53 32.23
C PRO A 224 30.07 25.19 32.73
N ILE A 225 30.36 24.12 32.01
CA ILE A 225 30.08 22.75 32.46
C ILE A 225 31.05 22.37 33.59
N HIS A 226 30.49 21.86 34.69
CA HIS A 226 31.24 21.22 35.78
C HIS A 226 30.78 19.77 35.92
N GLN A 227 31.70 18.81 35.75
CA GLN A 227 31.40 17.38 35.82
C GLN A 227 32.21 16.70 36.93
N THR A 228 31.54 15.94 37.78
CA THR A 228 32.19 15.06 38.78
C THR A 228 31.75 13.63 38.58
N GLY A 229 32.63 12.65 38.80
CA GLY A 229 32.29 11.26 38.58
C GLY A 229 33.34 10.26 39.07
N VAL A 230 33.02 8.97 38.89
CA VAL A 230 33.93 7.86 39.12
C VAL A 230 33.83 6.89 37.95
N ALA A 231 34.97 6.55 37.36
CA ALA A 231 35.08 5.62 36.24
C ALA A 231 35.94 4.40 36.59
N LEU A 232 35.58 3.24 36.04
CA LEU A 232 36.37 2.02 36.06
C LEU A 232 37.10 1.87 34.72
N VAL A 233 38.36 2.31 34.69
CA VAL A 233 39.20 2.30 33.49
C VAL A 233 40.08 1.06 33.48
N GLU A 234 39.92 0.22 32.47
CA GLU A 234 40.75 -0.98 32.23
C GLU A 234 42.23 -0.60 32.16
N ILE A 235 43.13 -1.35 32.81
CA ILE A 235 44.57 -1.00 32.88
C ILE A 235 45.30 -1.43 31.59
N ALA A 236 44.91 -2.57 31.02
CA ALA A 236 45.41 -3.11 29.75
C ALA A 236 44.96 -2.30 28.51
N SER A 237 44.49 -1.07 28.74
CA SER A 237 43.09 -0.69 28.56
C SER A 237 43.06 0.79 28.14
N GLY A 238 42.78 1.67 29.09
CA GLY A 238 42.32 3.03 28.82
C GLY A 238 40.84 3.07 28.48
N ASP A 239 40.18 1.92 28.24
CA ASP A 239 38.72 1.82 28.07
C ASP A 239 38.00 1.95 29.42
N THR A 240 36.95 2.77 29.45
CA THR A 240 36.05 3.00 30.57
C THR A 240 34.96 1.94 30.51
N LEU A 241 35.07 0.93 31.36
CA LEU A 241 34.17 -0.22 31.32
C LEU A 241 32.83 0.08 31.99
N GLN A 242 32.83 1.02 32.93
CA GLN A 242 31.66 1.52 33.65
C GLN A 242 32.00 2.89 34.25
N ASP A 243 31.05 3.81 34.28
CA ASP A 243 31.16 5.07 35.01
C ASP A 243 29.84 5.50 35.68
N GLU A 244 29.97 6.44 36.62
CA GLU A 244 28.87 7.23 37.17
C GLU A 244 29.29 8.70 37.19
N PHE A 245 28.43 9.60 36.70
CA PHE A 245 28.74 11.01 36.54
C PHE A 245 27.58 11.92 36.98
N LYS A 246 27.94 13.15 37.35
CA LYS A 246 27.05 14.29 37.62
C LYS A 246 27.59 15.51 36.91
N ILE A 247 26.72 16.22 36.19
CA ILE A 247 27.06 17.38 35.38
C ILE A 247 26.18 18.54 35.85
N ALA A 248 26.81 19.65 36.22
CA ALA A 248 26.15 20.90 36.54
C ALA A 248 26.45 21.97 35.47
N GLY A 249 25.53 22.92 35.31
CA GLY A 249 25.69 24.04 34.38
C GLY A 249 25.38 23.70 32.91
N LEU A 250 24.49 22.73 32.66
CA LEU A 250 23.96 22.48 31.32
C LEU A 250 23.11 23.67 30.86
N ALA A 251 23.21 23.98 29.57
CA ALA A 251 22.45 25.03 28.91
C ALA A 251 22.05 24.57 27.51
N ILE A 252 20.75 24.55 27.23
CA ILE A 252 20.18 24.24 25.92
C ILE A 252 19.43 25.47 25.44
N LYS A 253 19.84 26.02 24.30
CA LYS A 253 19.17 27.14 23.64
C LYS A 253 17.90 26.68 22.96
N ALA A 254 16.82 27.43 23.13
CA ALA A 254 15.52 27.19 22.49
C ALA A 254 14.87 28.51 22.05
N GLU A 255 13.96 28.46 21.08
CA GLU A 255 13.28 29.64 20.52
C GLU A 255 12.51 30.45 21.59
N ASP A 256 11.96 29.77 22.60
CA ASP A 256 11.20 30.37 23.70
C ASP A 256 12.06 30.71 24.95
N GLY A 257 13.40 30.60 24.85
CA GLY A 257 14.36 30.95 25.90
C GLY A 257 15.22 29.79 26.40
N ASP A 258 16.44 30.10 26.84
CA ASP A 258 17.44 29.12 27.28
C ASP A 258 16.97 28.26 28.47
N MET A 259 17.01 26.95 28.30
CA MET A 259 16.80 25.98 29.37
C MET A 259 18.11 25.67 30.10
N ARG A 260 18.12 25.73 31.44
CA ARG A 260 19.33 25.54 32.26
C ARG A 260 19.13 24.46 33.30
N GLY A 261 20.15 23.65 33.58
CA GLY A 261 20.03 22.62 34.62
C GLY A 261 21.22 21.69 34.78
N ASP A 262 20.95 20.55 35.40
CA ASP A 262 21.94 19.56 35.79
C ASP A 262 21.54 18.17 35.28
N ALA A 263 22.50 17.26 35.12
CA ALA A 263 22.28 15.86 34.79
C ALA A 263 23.06 14.91 35.69
N ALA A 264 22.57 13.68 35.82
CA ALA A 264 23.30 12.59 36.44
C ALA A 264 23.05 11.29 35.66
N GLY A 265 24.03 10.40 35.62
CA GLY A 265 23.92 9.17 34.84
C GLY A 265 25.04 8.18 35.11
N ARG A 266 24.95 7.07 34.38
CA ARG A 266 25.91 5.97 34.38
C ARG A 266 26.03 5.38 32.99
N SER A 267 27.21 4.90 32.62
CA SER A 267 27.41 4.07 31.43
C SER A 267 28.10 2.76 31.77
N GLY A 268 28.03 1.79 30.85
CA GLY A 268 28.83 0.57 30.97
C GLY A 268 28.87 -0.29 29.71
N ARG A 269 30.02 -0.93 29.47
CA ARG A 269 30.28 -1.84 28.35
C ARG A 269 29.46 -3.12 28.53
N GLN A 270 28.47 -3.33 27.68
CA GLN A 270 27.59 -4.49 27.69
C GLN A 270 28.29 -5.71 27.10
N SER A 271 28.84 -5.58 25.89
CA SER A 271 29.49 -6.65 25.14
C SER A 271 30.59 -6.14 24.22
N GLY A 272 31.41 -7.05 23.71
CA GLY A 272 32.53 -6.74 22.82
C GLY A 272 33.74 -6.15 23.55
N THR A 273 34.72 -5.73 22.75
CA THR A 273 35.96 -5.10 23.19
C THR A 273 36.54 -4.32 22.02
N LEU A 274 37.31 -3.27 22.28
CA LEU A 274 38.00 -2.49 21.24
C LEU A 274 39.44 -3.01 20.99
N LEU A 275 39.75 -4.17 21.57
CA LEU A 275 41.05 -4.81 21.66
C LEU A 275 41.05 -6.16 20.91
N ALA A 276 42.00 -6.40 20.00
CA ALA A 276 42.19 -7.73 19.46
C ALA A 276 42.82 -8.66 20.51
N GLY A 277 42.14 -9.77 20.85
CA GLY A 277 42.74 -10.90 21.59
C GLY A 277 42.30 -11.11 23.05
N ALA A 278 41.32 -10.37 23.59
CA ALA A 278 40.73 -10.65 24.90
C ALA A 278 39.49 -11.57 24.78
N PRO A 279 39.28 -12.55 25.69
CA PRO A 279 38.22 -13.54 25.56
C PRO A 279 36.83 -12.96 25.92
N SER A 280 35.89 -13.05 24.98
CA SER A 280 34.49 -12.70 25.22
C SER A 280 33.85 -13.69 26.20
N GLN A 281 33.49 -13.22 27.40
CA GLN A 281 32.69 -13.99 28.35
C GLN A 281 31.21 -14.01 27.92
N ALA A 282 30.84 -15.00 27.12
CA ALA A 282 29.46 -15.44 27.04
C ALA A 282 29.11 -16.28 28.29
N ALA A 283 28.05 -15.90 28.99
CA ALA A 283 27.45 -16.73 30.04
C ALA A 283 26.85 -18.02 29.41
N PRO A 284 26.72 -19.11 30.18
CA PRO A 284 27.27 -20.38 29.73
C PRO A 284 26.35 -21.16 28.78
N THR A 285 26.80 -21.34 27.54
CA THR A 285 26.49 -22.60 26.84
C THR A 285 27.40 -23.69 27.41
N LYS A 286 26.76 -24.79 27.83
CA LYS A 286 27.40 -25.98 28.38
C LYS A 286 28.51 -26.47 27.42
N PRO A 287 29.68 -26.93 27.90
CA PRO A 287 30.76 -27.33 27.01
C PRO A 287 30.29 -28.38 26.00
N ALA A 288 30.39 -28.07 24.72
CA ALA A 288 30.58 -29.10 23.72
C ALA A 288 32.03 -29.56 23.90
N ASP A 289 32.22 -30.81 24.33
CA ASP A 289 33.54 -31.40 24.46
C ASP A 289 34.31 -31.21 23.15
N THR A 290 35.54 -30.68 23.25
CA THR A 290 36.51 -30.78 22.17
C THR A 290 36.99 -32.22 22.08
N ALA A 291 36.14 -33.08 21.51
CA ALA A 291 36.64 -34.19 20.73
C ALA A 291 37.59 -33.62 19.66
N PRO A 292 38.71 -34.30 19.34
CA PRO A 292 39.59 -33.86 18.27
C PRO A 292 38.78 -33.71 16.97
N GLN A 293 39.18 -32.79 16.09
CA GLN A 293 38.53 -32.61 14.79
C GLN A 293 38.43 -33.94 14.04
N ALA A 294 37.27 -34.58 14.13
CA ALA A 294 36.92 -35.67 13.26
C ALA A 294 36.97 -35.12 11.84
N LYS A 295 37.63 -35.87 10.93
CA LYS A 295 37.48 -35.60 9.50
C LYS A 295 35.98 -35.51 9.19
N PRO A 296 35.53 -34.62 8.30
CA PRO A 296 34.13 -34.62 7.86
C PRO A 296 33.83 -36.00 7.28
N THR A 297 33.07 -36.79 8.02
CA THR A 297 32.79 -38.20 7.79
C THR A 297 31.29 -38.41 7.94
N THR A 298 30.78 -39.41 7.23
CA THR A 298 29.38 -39.85 7.32
C THR A 298 28.96 -40.15 8.75
N GLU A 299 29.86 -40.71 9.56
CA GLU A 299 29.67 -40.98 10.99
C GLU A 299 29.34 -39.71 11.82
N ALA A 300 30.04 -38.60 11.56
CA ALA A 300 29.80 -37.34 12.27
C ALA A 300 28.46 -36.70 11.90
N PHE A 301 28.03 -36.83 10.63
CA PHE A 301 26.69 -36.44 10.20
C PHE A 301 25.63 -37.30 10.88
N ASP A 302 25.75 -38.61 10.77
CA ASP A 302 24.72 -39.56 11.23
C ASP A 302 24.59 -39.54 12.77
N ALA A 303 25.67 -39.23 13.50
CA ALA A 303 25.64 -38.95 14.93
C ALA A 303 24.85 -37.66 15.28
N LYS A 304 24.95 -36.60 14.46
CA LYS A 304 24.30 -35.30 14.69
C LYS A 304 22.76 -35.38 14.55
N VAL A 305 22.28 -36.20 13.62
CA VAL A 305 20.84 -36.42 13.37
C VAL A 305 20.25 -37.61 14.14
N LYS A 306 21.03 -38.26 15.01
CA LYS A 306 20.58 -39.44 15.77
C LYS A 306 19.40 -39.11 16.68
N GLY A 307 18.29 -39.83 16.49
CA GLY A 307 17.05 -39.63 17.24
C GLY A 307 16.18 -38.48 16.74
N PHE A 308 16.49 -37.90 15.57
CA PHE A 308 15.56 -37.05 14.83
C PHE A 308 14.71 -37.93 13.89
N ASP A 309 13.44 -37.58 13.73
CA ASP A 309 12.57 -38.15 12.71
C ASP A 309 13.05 -37.69 11.33
N LYS A 310 13.50 -38.64 10.52
CA LYS A 310 13.88 -38.39 9.12
C LYS A 310 12.64 -38.38 8.24
N SER A 311 12.53 -37.40 7.35
CA SER A 311 11.52 -37.35 6.29
C SER A 311 12.19 -36.98 4.98
N GLU A 312 11.98 -37.80 3.94
CA GLU A 312 12.55 -37.59 2.61
C GLU A 312 11.53 -36.93 1.68
N GLY A 313 12.01 -35.99 0.86
CA GLY A 313 11.24 -35.24 -0.11
C GLY A 313 12.18 -34.53 -1.08
N VAL A 314 11.78 -33.37 -1.61
CA VAL A 314 12.68 -32.54 -2.46
C VAL A 314 13.90 -32.02 -1.67
N PHE A 315 13.76 -31.90 -0.34
CA PHE A 315 14.85 -31.79 0.62
C PHE A 315 14.68 -32.90 1.66
N THR A 316 15.79 -33.37 2.24
CA THR A 316 15.72 -34.31 3.38
C THR A 316 15.68 -33.51 4.67
N LEU A 317 14.64 -33.76 5.48
CA LEU A 317 14.39 -33.11 6.76
C LEU A 317 14.70 -34.08 7.90
N TYR A 318 15.36 -33.57 8.95
CA TYR A 318 15.51 -34.25 10.23
C TYR A 318 14.89 -33.36 11.31
N LYS A 319 13.82 -33.81 11.97
CA LYS A 319 13.11 -33.02 13.00
C LYS A 319 13.06 -33.73 14.35
N GLN A 320 13.07 -32.97 15.44
CA GLN A 320 12.82 -33.49 16.79
C GLN A 320 12.07 -32.43 17.59
N THR A 321 10.91 -32.78 18.13
CA THR A 321 10.12 -31.91 19.01
C THR A 321 10.27 -32.34 20.46
N LYS A 322 10.69 -31.43 21.32
CA LYS A 322 10.81 -31.62 22.79
C LYS A 322 10.34 -30.35 23.49
N ASP A 323 9.59 -30.52 24.58
CA ASP A 323 9.09 -29.42 25.43
C ASP A 323 8.41 -28.29 24.62
N GLY A 324 7.62 -28.67 23.61
CA GLY A 324 6.92 -27.75 22.69
C GLY A 324 7.80 -27.07 21.64
N ARG A 325 9.12 -27.28 21.66
CA ARG A 325 10.08 -26.69 20.71
C ARG A 325 10.51 -27.72 19.67
N THR A 326 10.37 -27.38 18.40
CA THR A 326 10.83 -28.20 17.27
C THR A 326 12.22 -27.76 16.85
N LYS A 327 13.20 -28.67 16.96
CA LYS A 327 14.51 -28.53 16.32
C LYS A 327 14.48 -29.20 14.96
N ALA A 328 14.94 -28.50 13.92
CA ALA A 328 14.89 -28.97 12.54
C ALA A 328 16.22 -28.72 11.80
N TYR A 329 16.76 -29.78 11.21
CA TYR A 329 17.90 -29.74 10.32
C TYR A 329 17.47 -30.07 8.88
N LEU A 330 18.00 -29.32 7.92
CA LEU A 330 17.83 -29.56 6.49
C LEU A 330 19.14 -30.11 5.91
N GLU A 331 19.06 -31.21 5.17
CA GLU A 331 20.18 -31.74 4.39
C GLU A 331 20.07 -31.24 2.94
N ILE A 332 21.04 -30.41 2.55
CA ILE A 332 21.15 -29.76 1.25
C ILE A 332 22.28 -30.44 0.49
N LYS A 333 21.99 -31.01 -0.68
CA LYS A 333 23.00 -31.64 -1.53
C LYS A 333 23.86 -30.58 -2.21
N GLU A 334 25.13 -30.88 -2.48
CA GLU A 334 26.04 -29.96 -3.18
C GLU A 334 25.52 -29.59 -4.57
N ASP A 335 24.77 -30.48 -5.23
CA ASP A 335 24.13 -30.18 -6.51
C ASP A 335 22.90 -29.27 -6.40
N GLN A 336 22.39 -28.98 -5.19
CA GLN A 336 21.33 -27.99 -4.95
C GLN A 336 21.90 -26.57 -4.70
N LEU A 337 23.22 -26.43 -4.58
CA LEU A 337 23.88 -25.13 -4.37
C LEU A 337 23.92 -24.29 -5.65
N ASN A 338 23.79 -22.97 -5.48
CA ASN A 338 23.73 -21.98 -6.57
C ASN A 338 22.63 -22.28 -7.62
N LYS A 339 21.60 -23.05 -7.24
CA LYS A 339 20.38 -23.24 -8.04
C LYS A 339 19.25 -22.39 -7.45
N PRO A 340 18.42 -21.76 -8.29
CA PRO A 340 17.33 -20.93 -7.80
C PRO A 340 16.24 -21.80 -7.17
N LEU A 341 15.85 -21.40 -5.97
CA LEU A 341 14.74 -21.89 -5.18
C LEU A 341 13.70 -20.78 -5.05
N LEU A 342 12.47 -21.16 -4.74
CA LEU A 342 11.36 -20.26 -4.46
C LEU A 342 10.82 -20.59 -3.07
N LEU A 343 10.80 -19.59 -2.19
CA LEU A 343 10.04 -19.62 -0.94
C LEU A 343 8.75 -18.82 -1.16
N GLN A 344 7.61 -19.51 -1.03
CA GLN A 344 6.28 -18.91 -1.11
C GLN A 344 5.67 -18.88 0.29
N ALA A 345 5.23 -17.70 0.75
CA ALA A 345 4.45 -17.55 1.96
C ALA A 345 2.99 -17.22 1.59
N THR A 346 2.03 -17.85 2.28
CA THR A 346 0.60 -17.65 2.08
C THR A 346 -0.09 -17.63 3.45
N ALA A 347 -0.97 -16.65 3.69
CA ALA A 347 -1.79 -16.63 4.90
C ALA A 347 -2.76 -17.83 4.93
N ALA A 348 -2.69 -18.66 5.97
CA ALA A 348 -3.65 -19.73 6.21
C ALA A 348 -4.86 -19.26 7.04
N THR A 349 -4.70 -18.19 7.84
CA THR A 349 -5.79 -17.50 8.55
C THR A 349 -5.73 -16.00 8.29
N GLY A 350 -6.87 -15.32 8.42
CA GLY A 350 -6.97 -13.86 8.35
C GLY A 350 -7.26 -13.20 9.70
N THR A 351 -7.15 -11.88 9.75
CA THR A 351 -7.48 -11.04 10.91
C THR A 351 -8.94 -10.57 10.93
N GLY A 352 -9.67 -10.72 9.83
CA GLY A 352 -11.09 -10.33 9.72
C GLY A 352 -11.36 -8.82 9.59
N ASP A 353 -10.32 -7.99 9.51
CA ASP A 353 -10.37 -6.53 9.33
C ASP A 353 -9.77 -6.06 7.99
N GLY A 354 -9.67 -6.98 7.02
CA GLY A 354 -9.10 -6.73 5.69
C GLY A 354 -7.57 -6.63 5.64
N ARG A 355 -6.86 -6.51 6.78
CA ARG A 355 -5.38 -6.42 6.81
C ARG A 355 -4.69 -7.72 6.40
N LEU A 356 -5.27 -8.84 6.80
CA LEU A 356 -4.83 -10.18 6.42
C LEU A 356 -6.06 -11.07 6.19
N THR A 357 -6.07 -11.81 5.09
CA THR A 357 -7.13 -12.74 4.69
C THR A 357 -6.52 -14.10 4.39
N ALA A 358 -7.22 -15.18 4.76
CA ALA A 358 -6.81 -16.53 4.37
C ALA A 358 -6.73 -16.64 2.83
N GLY A 359 -5.57 -17.06 2.32
CA GLY A 359 -5.25 -17.11 0.89
C GLY A 359 -4.36 -15.96 0.38
N ASP A 360 -4.18 -14.87 1.15
CA ASP A 360 -3.30 -13.76 0.73
C ASP A 360 -1.84 -14.24 0.53
N PRO A 361 -1.19 -13.93 -0.60
CA PRO A 361 0.23 -14.19 -0.81
C PRO A 361 1.07 -13.14 -0.09
N LEU A 362 1.92 -13.57 0.84
CA LEU A 362 2.70 -12.66 1.71
C LEU A 362 4.11 -12.42 1.19
N ALA A 363 4.72 -13.42 0.54
CA ALA A 363 6.03 -13.33 -0.09
C ALA A 363 6.23 -14.38 -1.19
N ASP A 364 6.90 -13.98 -2.28
CA ASP A 364 7.41 -14.85 -3.34
C ASP A 364 8.91 -14.57 -3.51
N LEU A 365 9.73 -15.27 -2.73
CA LEU A 365 11.16 -15.00 -2.64
C LEU A 365 11.95 -16.00 -3.47
N VAL A 366 12.52 -15.53 -4.58
CA VAL A 366 13.53 -16.29 -5.34
C VAL A 366 14.90 -16.12 -4.68
N PHE A 367 15.57 -17.22 -4.37
CA PHE A 367 16.89 -17.21 -3.73
C PHE A 367 17.73 -18.43 -4.12
N GLU A 368 19.01 -18.43 -3.76
CA GLU A 368 19.94 -19.52 -3.96
C GLU A 368 20.66 -19.84 -2.63
N PHE A 369 20.95 -21.12 -2.37
CA PHE A 369 21.91 -21.47 -1.33
C PHE A 369 23.34 -21.35 -1.87
N ARG A 370 24.10 -20.38 -1.38
CA ARG A 370 25.48 -20.10 -1.81
C ARG A 370 26.47 -20.35 -0.70
N LYS A 371 27.52 -21.12 -0.97
CA LYS A 371 28.56 -21.40 0.02
C LYS A 371 29.52 -20.21 0.18
N SER A 372 29.79 -19.78 1.41
CA SER A 372 30.73 -18.70 1.69
C SER A 372 32.19 -19.18 1.68
N PRO A 373 33.17 -18.27 1.48
CA PRO A 373 34.59 -18.55 1.73
C PRO A 373 34.91 -18.91 3.19
N THR A 374 34.00 -18.61 4.12
CA THR A 374 34.10 -18.87 5.56
C THR A 374 33.33 -20.13 6.01
N ASP A 375 33.04 -21.04 5.08
CA ASP A 375 32.37 -22.34 5.30
C ASP A 375 30.98 -22.22 5.97
N LYS A 376 30.30 -21.09 5.74
CA LYS A 376 28.86 -20.90 5.99
C LYS A 376 28.05 -21.13 4.71
N LEU A 377 26.74 -21.26 4.85
CA LEU A 377 25.79 -21.29 3.75
C LEU A 377 24.89 -20.04 3.78
N PHE A 378 24.99 -19.18 2.78
CA PHE A 378 24.11 -18.02 2.64
C PHE A 378 22.83 -18.38 1.88
N MET A 379 21.72 -17.78 2.30
CA MET A 379 20.50 -17.65 1.52
C MET A 379 20.59 -16.33 0.75
N THR A 380 20.97 -16.40 -0.53
CA THR A 380 21.25 -15.23 -1.36
C THR A 380 20.11 -14.97 -2.34
N VAL A 381 19.54 -13.77 -2.32
CA VAL A 381 18.56 -13.27 -3.28
C VAL A 381 19.30 -12.67 -4.48
N PRO A 382 19.23 -13.28 -5.68
CA PRO A 382 19.93 -12.77 -6.86
C PRO A 382 19.20 -11.58 -7.47
N ASN A 383 19.94 -10.57 -7.96
CA ASN A 383 19.31 -9.47 -8.69
C ASN A 383 18.89 -9.92 -10.10
N SER A 384 17.61 -10.24 -10.25
CA SER A 384 17.01 -10.70 -11.51
C SER A 384 16.28 -9.60 -12.29
N ARG A 385 16.32 -8.34 -11.85
CA ARG A 385 15.67 -7.21 -12.52
C ARG A 385 16.49 -6.68 -13.70
N PHE A 386 17.81 -6.65 -13.55
CA PHE A 386 18.73 -6.12 -14.56
C PHE A 386 19.48 -7.28 -15.22
N ARG A 387 19.24 -7.52 -16.51
CA ARG A 387 19.74 -8.70 -17.24
C ARG A 387 20.56 -8.27 -18.46
N THR A 388 21.47 -9.13 -18.89
CA THR A 388 22.21 -9.01 -20.16
C THR A 388 22.66 -10.40 -20.60
N ALA A 389 23.39 -10.53 -21.71
CA ALA A 389 23.98 -11.79 -22.11
C ALA A 389 25.15 -12.18 -21.18
N ASP A 390 25.20 -13.45 -20.79
CA ASP A 390 26.25 -14.01 -19.93
C ASP A 390 27.67 -13.82 -20.52
N ASP A 391 28.68 -13.89 -19.66
CA ASP A 391 30.12 -13.73 -19.97
C ASP A 391 30.57 -12.40 -20.62
N THR A 392 29.64 -11.50 -20.92
CA THR A 392 29.94 -10.17 -21.47
C THR A 392 30.64 -9.23 -20.46
N PRO A 393 31.37 -8.20 -20.93
CA PRO A 393 31.80 -7.11 -20.07
C PRO A 393 30.65 -6.41 -19.34
N MET A 394 29.47 -6.35 -19.98
CA MET A 394 28.26 -5.78 -19.39
C MET A 394 27.74 -6.63 -18.22
N ALA A 395 27.78 -7.96 -18.30
CA ALA A 395 27.40 -8.82 -17.17
C ALA A 395 28.27 -8.55 -15.92
N ARG A 396 29.58 -8.33 -16.12
CA ARG A 396 30.49 -7.92 -15.04
C ARG A 396 30.25 -6.50 -14.52
N ALA A 397 29.73 -5.60 -15.36
CA ALA A 397 29.32 -4.27 -14.94
C ALA A 397 28.03 -4.32 -14.12
N LEU A 398 26.97 -4.96 -14.63
CA LEU A 398 25.70 -5.16 -13.91
C LEU A 398 25.91 -5.80 -12.54
N LYS A 399 26.71 -6.87 -12.44
CA LYS A 399 26.98 -7.54 -11.14
C LYS A 399 27.72 -6.66 -10.12
N ARG A 400 28.38 -5.58 -10.56
CA ARG A 400 28.99 -4.56 -9.67
C ARG A 400 28.04 -3.41 -9.35
N SER A 401 27.16 -3.04 -10.28
CA SER A 401 26.19 -1.95 -10.12
C SER A 401 24.92 -2.38 -9.37
N PHE A 402 24.54 -3.65 -9.47
CA PHE A 402 23.32 -4.24 -8.95
C PHE A 402 23.68 -5.52 -8.20
N ALA A 403 24.02 -5.37 -6.91
CA ALA A 403 24.48 -6.48 -6.08
C ALA A 403 23.34 -7.45 -5.73
N ASP A 404 23.71 -8.72 -5.53
CA ASP A 404 22.87 -9.73 -4.89
C ASP A 404 22.83 -9.48 -3.36
N THR A 405 21.76 -9.91 -2.68
CA THR A 405 21.60 -9.72 -1.23
C THR A 405 21.67 -11.03 -0.47
N ASN A 406 22.53 -11.15 0.54
CA ASN A 406 22.50 -12.28 1.48
C ASN A 406 21.45 -11.98 2.56
N LEU A 407 20.33 -12.71 2.54
CA LEU A 407 19.21 -12.50 3.45
C LEU A 407 19.38 -13.25 4.79
N ASP A 408 19.97 -14.43 4.76
CA ASP A 408 20.28 -15.24 5.97
C ASP A 408 21.59 -16.04 5.79
N ALA A 409 22.15 -16.55 6.89
CA ALA A 409 23.43 -17.24 6.95
C ALA A 409 23.44 -18.42 7.95
N PHE A 410 23.46 -19.63 7.43
CA PHE A 410 23.47 -20.88 8.21
C PHE A 410 24.90 -21.38 8.47
N GLY A 411 25.12 -21.93 9.67
CA GLY A 411 26.30 -22.75 9.95
C GLY A 411 26.16 -24.13 9.29
N ILE A 412 27.26 -24.68 8.77
CA ILE A 412 27.30 -26.06 8.29
C ILE A 412 27.56 -26.97 9.50
N GLU A 413 26.50 -27.58 10.02
CA GLU A 413 26.49 -28.36 11.26
C GLU A 413 27.18 -29.71 11.14
N ALA A 414 27.15 -30.29 9.92
CA ALA A 414 27.86 -31.49 9.52
C ALA A 414 27.97 -31.56 7.99
N LYS A 415 28.86 -32.42 7.48
CA LYS A 415 29.02 -32.72 6.05
C LYS A 415 28.99 -34.23 5.86
N ASN A 416 28.30 -34.70 4.83
CA ASN A 416 28.35 -36.09 4.41
C ASN A 416 29.10 -36.20 3.08
N PRO A 417 30.33 -36.73 3.04
CA PRO A 417 31.10 -36.86 1.80
C PRO A 417 30.48 -37.83 0.79
N ASP A 418 29.90 -38.93 1.27
CA ASP A 418 29.38 -40.02 0.42
C ASP A 418 28.10 -39.59 -0.31
N ARG A 419 27.21 -38.90 0.41
CA ARG A 419 25.97 -38.30 -0.11
C ARG A 419 26.19 -36.94 -0.78
N LYS A 420 27.38 -36.36 -0.67
CA LYS A 420 27.74 -34.99 -1.08
C LYS A 420 26.71 -33.97 -0.58
N SER A 421 26.54 -33.90 0.73
CA SER A 421 25.51 -33.05 1.35
C SER A 421 26.01 -32.31 2.59
N LEU A 422 25.33 -31.20 2.87
CA LEU A 422 25.57 -30.28 3.98
C LEU A 422 24.35 -30.30 4.90
N LEU A 423 24.56 -30.38 6.21
CA LEU A 423 23.49 -30.26 7.20
C LEU A 423 23.45 -28.82 7.73
N VAL A 424 22.29 -28.18 7.72
CA VAL A 424 22.08 -26.82 8.25
C VAL A 424 20.92 -26.77 9.24
N ASP A 425 21.04 -25.98 10.30
CA ASP A 425 19.96 -25.75 11.28
C ASP A 425 18.97 -24.70 10.72
N ILE A 426 17.71 -25.10 10.54
CA ILE A 426 16.64 -24.23 10.01
C ILE A 426 15.61 -23.87 11.08
N SER A 427 15.85 -24.22 12.35
CA SER A 427 14.84 -24.12 13.43
C SER A 427 14.27 -22.71 13.62
N ASN A 428 15.06 -21.67 13.35
CA ASN A 428 14.65 -20.27 13.50
C ASN A 428 14.17 -19.62 12.19
N LEU A 429 14.39 -20.24 11.03
CA LEU A 429 14.14 -19.62 9.71
C LEU A 429 12.67 -19.19 9.56
N PHE A 430 11.75 -20.09 9.89
CA PHE A 430 10.30 -19.87 9.84
C PHE A 430 9.71 -19.32 11.14
N MET A 431 10.54 -19.06 12.15
CA MET A 431 10.16 -18.40 13.42
C MET A 431 10.43 -16.89 13.36
N ASN A 432 11.34 -16.46 12.48
CA ASN A 432 11.53 -15.06 12.11
C ASN A 432 10.47 -14.63 11.09
N ASP A 433 10.31 -13.32 10.90
CA ASP A 433 9.32 -12.74 9.97
C ASP A 433 9.76 -12.77 8.49
N ILE A 434 10.23 -13.92 8.01
CA ILE A 434 10.67 -14.09 6.61
C ILE A 434 9.53 -13.90 5.60
N GLY A 435 8.28 -14.05 6.05
CA GLY A 435 7.06 -13.75 5.27
C GLY A 435 6.62 -12.28 5.30
N GLN A 436 7.30 -11.41 6.05
CA GLN A 436 6.93 -9.99 6.25
C GLN A 436 5.47 -9.79 6.72
N VAL A 437 4.98 -10.66 7.58
CA VAL A 437 3.64 -10.62 8.18
C VAL A 437 3.43 -9.31 8.94
N THR A 438 4.47 -8.81 9.64
CA THR A 438 4.39 -7.54 10.38
C THR A 438 4.07 -6.37 9.45
N ALA A 439 4.64 -6.33 8.24
CA ALA A 439 4.38 -5.27 7.26
C ALA A 439 2.93 -5.26 6.77
N HIS A 440 2.31 -6.44 6.65
CA HIS A 440 0.89 -6.58 6.30
C HIS A 440 -0.02 -6.08 7.45
N LEU A 441 0.32 -6.40 8.70
CA LEU A 441 -0.42 -5.95 9.89
C LEU A 441 -0.29 -4.44 10.17
N MET A 442 0.85 -3.82 9.82
CA MET A 442 1.05 -2.37 9.93
C MET A 442 0.23 -1.58 8.88
N GLY A 443 -0.20 -2.22 7.79
CA GLY A 443 -0.87 -1.56 6.67
C GLY A 443 0.04 -0.62 5.89
N THR A 444 -0.22 -0.42 4.60
CA THR A 444 0.58 0.49 3.75
C THR A 444 -0.11 1.85 3.60
N PRO A 445 0.38 2.94 4.23
CA PRO A 445 -0.30 4.25 4.18
C PRO A 445 -0.40 4.84 2.78
N MET A 446 0.51 4.44 1.88
CA MET A 446 0.59 4.89 0.49
C MET A 446 -0.68 4.59 -0.33
N PHE A 447 -1.52 3.65 0.13
CA PHE A 447 -2.71 3.18 -0.57
C PHE A 447 -4.04 3.51 0.14
N GLY A 448 -4.01 4.40 1.13
CA GLY A 448 -5.22 4.94 1.76
C GLY A 448 -5.87 4.04 2.82
N GLY A 449 -5.25 2.91 3.16
CA GLY A 449 -5.63 2.14 4.35
C GLY A 449 -5.28 2.91 5.63
N PRO A 450 -6.07 2.80 6.71
CA PRO A 450 -5.72 3.39 7.99
C PRO A 450 -4.42 2.74 8.51
N PRO A 451 -3.47 3.51 9.08
CA PRO A 451 -2.27 2.93 9.66
C PRO A 451 -2.65 1.90 10.72
N GLY A 452 -2.08 0.70 10.60
CA GLY A 452 -2.18 -0.35 11.59
C GLY A 452 -1.64 0.12 12.93
N GLY A 453 -2.18 -0.42 14.01
CA GLY A 453 -1.53 -0.26 15.31
C GLY A 453 -0.15 -0.94 15.30
N PRO A 454 0.81 -0.48 16.12
CA PRO A 454 2.12 -1.11 16.22
C PRO A 454 1.97 -2.50 16.83
N TYR A 455 1.90 -3.52 15.98
CA TYR A 455 1.97 -4.92 16.34
C TYR A 455 3.43 -5.36 16.30
N VAL A 456 3.91 -5.91 17.42
CA VAL A 456 5.25 -6.49 17.55
C VAL A 456 5.11 -8.00 17.69
N MET A 457 5.94 -8.75 16.98
CA MET A 457 5.93 -10.22 17.03
C MET A 457 6.35 -10.73 18.41
N ASP A 458 5.46 -11.49 19.03
CA ASP A 458 5.74 -12.23 20.26
C ASP A 458 6.44 -13.55 19.92
N ARG A 459 7.77 -13.55 20.08
CA ARG A 459 8.62 -14.73 19.81
C ARG A 459 8.40 -15.88 20.79
N GLU A 460 7.86 -15.64 21.99
CA GLU A 460 7.59 -16.71 22.95
C GLU A 460 6.28 -17.44 22.64
N LYS A 461 5.30 -16.72 22.05
CA LYS A 461 4.00 -17.28 21.61
C LYS A 461 3.95 -17.66 20.12
N THR A 462 5.01 -17.41 19.36
CA THR A 462 5.16 -17.86 17.96
C THR A 462 5.72 -19.29 17.94
N TYR A 463 5.21 -20.16 17.07
CA TYR A 463 5.69 -21.54 16.95
C TYR A 463 5.45 -22.18 15.58
N VAL A 464 6.31 -23.12 15.17
CA VAL A 464 6.08 -23.99 14.01
C VAL A 464 5.09 -25.09 14.39
N ALA A 465 3.87 -25.02 13.86
CA ALA A 465 2.80 -25.99 14.10
C ALA A 465 2.97 -27.28 13.27
N SER A 466 3.52 -27.19 12.06
CA SER A 466 3.84 -28.38 11.27
C SER A 466 5.02 -28.16 10.32
N MET A 467 5.77 -29.23 10.04
CA MET A 467 6.84 -29.26 9.06
C MET A 467 6.86 -30.62 8.36
N LYS A 468 6.62 -30.60 7.03
CA LYS A 468 6.44 -31.78 6.17
C LYS A 468 7.39 -31.67 4.96
N ALA A 469 8.34 -32.59 4.84
CA ALA A 469 9.08 -32.78 3.59
C ALA A 469 8.18 -33.55 2.60
N LEU A 470 7.95 -32.97 1.42
CA LEU A 470 7.07 -33.51 0.38
C LEU A 470 7.86 -33.70 -0.93
N PRO A 471 7.36 -34.49 -1.89
CA PRO A 471 8.08 -34.75 -3.15
C PRO A 471 8.37 -33.51 -4.01
N ALA A 472 7.59 -32.43 -3.84
CA ALA A 472 7.71 -31.19 -4.63
C ALA A 472 8.27 -30.00 -3.84
N ASN A 473 8.09 -29.98 -2.52
CA ASN A 473 8.36 -28.84 -1.64
C ASN A 473 8.65 -29.29 -0.19
N LEU A 474 9.23 -28.39 0.61
CA LEU A 474 9.14 -28.43 2.07
C LEU A 474 7.98 -27.51 2.47
N ALA A 475 6.93 -28.06 3.08
CA ALA A 475 5.79 -27.30 3.60
C ALA A 475 5.93 -27.08 5.11
N VAL A 476 5.75 -25.83 5.56
CA VAL A 476 5.93 -25.43 6.96
C VAL A 476 4.80 -24.48 7.39
N ARG A 477 4.04 -24.87 8.41
CA ARG A 477 3.06 -23.98 9.05
C ARG A 477 3.68 -23.32 10.28
N THR A 478 3.79 -22.00 10.27
CA THR A 478 4.06 -21.20 11.47
C THR A 478 2.79 -20.53 11.94
N VAL A 479 2.55 -20.53 13.26
CA VAL A 479 1.56 -19.69 13.91
C VAL A 479 2.31 -18.52 14.54
N TYR A 480 2.20 -17.35 13.93
CA TYR A 480 2.78 -16.10 14.42
C TYR A 480 1.82 -15.45 15.41
N SER A 481 2.34 -15.06 16.57
CA SER A 481 1.61 -14.30 17.58
C SER A 481 2.15 -12.87 17.62
N PHE A 482 1.25 -11.89 17.71
CA PHE A 482 1.58 -10.47 17.79
C PHE A 482 0.92 -9.84 19.01
N ILE A 483 1.63 -8.91 19.64
CA ILE A 483 1.15 -8.09 20.76
C ILE A 483 1.27 -6.60 20.41
N GLY A 484 0.41 -5.77 20.98
CA GLY A 484 0.29 -4.36 20.62
C GLY A 484 -1.02 -4.08 19.89
N GLY A 485 -1.06 -2.98 19.12
CA GLY A 485 -2.32 -2.48 18.56
C GLY A 485 -3.00 -1.39 19.41
N ARG A 486 -4.02 -0.73 18.84
CA ARG A 486 -4.84 0.30 19.51
C ARG A 486 -6.23 -0.27 19.80
N GLY A 487 -6.83 0.13 20.92
CA GLY A 487 -8.19 -0.30 21.29
C GLY A 487 -9.26 0.12 20.26
N PRO A 488 -10.48 -0.44 20.32
CA PRO A 488 -11.47 -0.33 19.23
C PRO A 488 -11.92 1.11 18.99
N SER A 489 -11.93 1.92 20.07
CA SER A 489 -12.39 3.31 20.10
C SER A 489 -11.34 4.34 19.66
N ALA A 490 -10.24 3.93 19.05
CA ALA A 490 -9.23 4.82 18.49
C ALA A 490 -9.18 4.65 16.97
N GLN A 491 -9.09 5.75 16.20
CA GLN A 491 -8.86 5.68 14.75
C GLN A 491 -7.62 4.81 14.46
N GLY A 492 -7.85 3.63 13.85
CA GLY A 492 -6.85 2.60 13.57
C GLY A 492 -6.99 1.29 14.38
N GLY A 493 -7.83 1.22 15.41
CA GLY A 493 -8.18 -0.03 16.08
C GLY A 493 -8.99 -0.97 15.18
N SER A 494 -8.94 -2.29 15.44
CA SER A 494 -9.82 -3.26 14.78
C SER A 494 -11.03 -3.57 15.66
N SER A 495 -12.22 -3.57 15.06
CA SER A 495 -13.48 -3.97 15.69
C SER A 495 -13.81 -5.46 15.52
N THR A 496 -13.04 -6.20 14.70
CA THR A 496 -13.30 -7.62 14.40
C THR A 496 -12.32 -8.59 15.06
N LEU A 497 -11.19 -8.11 15.57
CA LEU A 497 -10.29 -8.91 16.41
C LEU A 497 -10.98 -9.25 17.75
N ALA A 498 -10.78 -10.47 18.22
CA ALA A 498 -11.32 -10.94 19.51
C ALA A 498 -10.78 -10.14 20.71
N ASP A 499 -9.55 -9.63 20.62
CA ASP A 499 -8.98 -8.63 21.54
C ASP A 499 -7.98 -7.78 20.75
N PRO A 500 -8.16 -6.44 20.63
CA PRO A 500 -7.31 -5.61 19.78
C PRO A 500 -5.87 -5.44 20.30
N ARG A 501 -5.56 -5.92 21.52
CA ARG A 501 -4.21 -5.88 22.15
C ARG A 501 -3.24 -6.94 21.62
N GLY A 502 -3.70 -7.81 20.72
CA GLY A 502 -2.87 -8.79 20.04
C GLY A 502 -3.60 -9.42 18.85
N THR A 503 -2.87 -10.19 18.04
CA THR A 503 -3.47 -10.95 16.95
C THR A 503 -2.62 -12.18 16.62
N ILE A 504 -3.21 -13.14 15.90
CA ILE A 504 -2.56 -14.40 15.52
C ILE A 504 -2.74 -14.61 14.02
N ALA A 505 -1.65 -14.95 13.33
CA ALA A 505 -1.64 -15.28 11.91
C ALA A 505 -0.95 -16.63 11.68
N ALA A 506 -1.69 -17.63 11.18
CA ALA A 506 -1.09 -18.84 10.65
C ALA A 506 -0.64 -18.58 9.21
N VAL A 507 0.60 -18.97 8.88
CA VAL A 507 1.21 -18.84 7.56
C VAL A 507 1.72 -20.20 7.10
N GLU A 508 1.35 -20.58 5.88
CA GLU A 508 1.94 -21.71 5.17
C GLU A 508 3.09 -21.22 4.31
N PHE A 509 4.27 -21.78 4.57
CA PHE A 509 5.47 -21.61 3.77
C PHE A 509 5.69 -22.84 2.90
N SER A 510 5.97 -22.63 1.62
CA SER A 510 6.44 -23.67 0.72
C SER A 510 7.80 -23.29 0.13
N LEU A 511 8.80 -24.11 0.40
CA LEU A 511 10.13 -24.02 -0.20
C LEU A 511 10.29 -25.09 -1.29
N ALA A 512 10.48 -24.67 -2.54
CA ALA A 512 10.59 -25.55 -3.70
C ALA A 512 11.71 -25.10 -4.69
N PRO A 513 12.24 -25.98 -5.55
CA PRO A 513 13.12 -25.58 -6.66
C PRO A 513 12.37 -24.71 -7.70
N LEU A 514 13.00 -23.63 -8.18
CA LEU A 514 12.43 -22.79 -9.22
C LEU A 514 12.71 -23.39 -10.62
N PRO A 515 11.69 -23.67 -11.46
CA PRO A 515 11.92 -24.24 -12.79
C PRO A 515 12.56 -23.24 -13.76
N VAL A 516 13.86 -23.40 -14.06
CA VAL A 516 14.60 -22.55 -15.01
C VAL A 516 15.05 -23.27 -16.29
N SER A 517 14.95 -24.60 -16.36
CA SER A 517 15.39 -25.40 -17.51
C SER A 517 14.45 -26.57 -17.82
N ASN A 518 13.14 -26.36 -17.63
CA ASN A 518 12.09 -27.36 -17.88
C ASN A 518 11.60 -27.42 -19.34
N GLY A 519 12.15 -26.59 -20.23
CA GLY A 519 11.72 -26.46 -21.64
C GLY A 519 10.52 -25.51 -21.86
N TYR A 520 10.09 -24.76 -20.84
CA TYR A 520 9.08 -23.71 -21.00
C TYR A 520 9.60 -22.62 -21.96
N ARG A 521 8.78 -22.27 -22.95
CA ARG A 521 9.08 -21.17 -23.88
C ARG A 521 8.42 -19.90 -23.37
N THR A 522 9.20 -18.83 -23.17
CA THR A 522 8.64 -17.52 -22.82
C THR A 522 7.88 -16.93 -24.01
N ARG A 523 6.97 -15.97 -23.76
CA ARG A 523 6.14 -15.33 -24.78
C ARG A 523 6.17 -13.82 -24.58
N ALA A 524 6.42 -13.06 -25.65
CA ALA A 524 6.55 -11.60 -25.57
C ALA A 524 5.19 -10.94 -25.35
N TYR A 525 5.16 -9.89 -24.54
CA TYR A 525 3.99 -9.02 -24.36
C TYR A 525 3.79 -8.07 -25.55
N ASP A 526 2.53 -7.75 -25.84
CA ASP A 526 2.13 -6.66 -26.73
C ASP A 526 0.97 -5.89 -26.09
N GLN A 527 1.12 -4.57 -25.95
CA GLN A 527 0.13 -3.67 -25.32
C GLN A 527 -1.30 -3.70 -25.92
N ARG A 528 -1.48 -4.32 -27.10
CA ARG A 528 -2.79 -4.51 -27.74
C ARG A 528 -3.58 -5.69 -27.17
N ILE A 529 -2.96 -6.51 -26.31
CA ILE A 529 -3.56 -7.70 -25.70
C ILE A 529 -3.22 -7.72 -24.20
N GLY A 530 -4.26 -7.72 -23.37
CA GLY A 530 -4.18 -7.68 -21.92
C GLY A 530 -3.67 -8.97 -21.27
N TYR A 531 -2.36 -9.05 -21.10
CA TYR A 531 -1.70 -10.01 -20.22
C TYR A 531 -0.96 -9.30 -19.09
N PHE A 532 -0.94 -9.90 -17.89
CA PHE A 532 0.02 -9.56 -16.85
C PHE A 532 1.43 -9.91 -17.32
N THR A 533 2.46 -9.23 -16.79
CA THR A 533 3.83 -9.37 -17.29
C THR A 533 4.87 -9.62 -16.21
N ALA A 534 5.83 -10.49 -16.53
CA ALA A 534 7.12 -10.57 -15.83
C ALA A 534 8.09 -9.61 -16.55
N ASP A 535 8.51 -8.57 -15.82
CA ASP A 535 9.29 -7.46 -16.36
C ASP A 535 10.77 -7.52 -15.95
N PHE A 536 11.67 -7.12 -16.85
CA PHE A 536 13.09 -6.92 -16.56
C PHE A 536 13.71 -5.91 -17.52
N ASP A 537 14.82 -5.28 -17.13
CA ASP A 537 15.58 -4.37 -17.97
C ASP A 537 16.73 -5.12 -18.67
N ASP A 538 16.78 -5.06 -20.00
CA ASP A 538 17.73 -5.77 -20.86
C ASP A 538 18.85 -4.84 -21.36
N TYR A 539 20.07 -5.06 -20.84
CA TYR A 539 21.29 -4.34 -21.17
C TYR A 539 22.16 -5.09 -22.21
N SER A 540 21.58 -5.99 -23.01
CA SER A 540 22.31 -6.63 -24.11
C SER A 540 22.61 -5.70 -25.30
N ARG A 541 21.95 -4.53 -25.39
CA ARG A 541 22.08 -3.58 -26.51
C ARG A 541 21.94 -2.12 -26.07
N ASP A 542 23.04 -1.37 -26.11
CA ASP A 542 23.08 0.04 -25.75
C ASP A 542 22.39 0.98 -26.76
N THR A 543 22.10 0.50 -27.98
CA THR A 543 21.52 1.30 -29.07
C THR A 543 20.00 1.49 -28.98
N LYS A 544 19.33 0.93 -27.97
CA LYS A 544 17.90 1.12 -27.72
C LYS A 544 17.66 2.06 -26.53
N LEU A 545 16.81 3.06 -26.75
CA LEU A 545 16.26 3.92 -25.70
C LEU A 545 15.42 3.13 -24.69
N GLU A 546 14.60 2.21 -25.18
CA GLU A 546 13.77 1.33 -24.34
C GLU A 546 14.52 0.03 -24.01
N ARG A 547 14.84 -0.15 -22.73
CA ARG A 547 15.49 -1.35 -22.17
C ARG A 547 14.52 -2.35 -21.55
N LYS A 548 13.31 -1.89 -21.18
CA LYS A 548 12.30 -2.73 -20.54
C LYS A 548 11.88 -3.85 -21.48
N LYS A 549 11.96 -5.09 -21.01
CA LYS A 549 11.37 -6.28 -21.62
C LYS A 549 10.27 -6.81 -20.73
N GLN A 550 9.20 -7.26 -21.38
CA GLN A 550 8.00 -7.76 -20.73
C GLN A 550 7.62 -9.11 -21.35
N LEU A 551 7.50 -10.13 -20.51
CA LEU A 551 7.07 -11.47 -20.89
C LEU A 551 5.66 -11.68 -20.35
N ILE A 552 4.73 -12.24 -21.12
CA ILE A 552 3.40 -12.51 -20.58
C ILE A 552 3.46 -13.61 -19.51
N VAL A 553 2.61 -13.46 -18.50
CA VAL A 553 2.35 -14.46 -17.47
C VAL A 553 1.40 -15.52 -18.06
N ARG A 554 1.79 -16.80 -18.06
CA ARG A 554 0.94 -17.90 -18.58
C ARG A 554 1.36 -19.29 -18.06
N TRP A 555 0.49 -20.28 -18.23
CA TRP A 555 0.79 -21.69 -17.93
C TRP A 555 1.69 -22.36 -18.99
N ASP A 556 2.44 -23.39 -18.58
CA ASP A 556 3.26 -24.24 -19.45
C ASP A 556 2.41 -25.33 -20.14
N MET A 557 1.61 -24.91 -21.12
CA MET A 557 0.73 -25.79 -21.88
C MET A 557 1.46 -26.45 -23.05
N ARG A 558 1.50 -27.79 -23.05
CA ARG A 558 2.11 -28.61 -24.11
C ARG A 558 1.15 -29.70 -24.54
N LYS A 559 0.97 -29.90 -25.85
CA LYS A 559 0.10 -30.95 -26.38
C LYS A 559 0.69 -32.33 -26.10
N LYS A 560 -0.16 -33.26 -25.66
CA LYS A 560 0.13 -34.69 -25.49
C LYS A 560 0.45 -35.37 -26.83
N ASP A 561 -0.27 -34.98 -27.89
CA ASP A 561 0.10 -35.21 -29.29
C ASP A 561 0.47 -33.86 -29.94
N PRO A 562 1.78 -33.56 -30.15
CA PRO A 562 2.23 -32.34 -30.80
C PRO A 562 1.81 -32.17 -32.26
N ALA A 563 1.45 -33.25 -32.96
CA ALA A 563 1.07 -33.21 -34.38
C ALA A 563 -0.43 -32.96 -34.57
N ALA A 564 -1.28 -33.30 -33.58
CA ALA A 564 -2.71 -33.07 -33.64
C ALA A 564 -3.07 -31.57 -33.62
N ALA A 565 -4.07 -31.18 -34.42
CA ALA A 565 -4.61 -29.81 -34.43
C ALA A 565 -5.16 -29.41 -33.04
N VAL A 566 -5.91 -30.32 -32.41
CA VAL A 566 -6.38 -30.21 -31.02
C VAL A 566 -5.96 -31.47 -30.25
N SER A 567 -5.35 -31.30 -29.08
CA SER A 567 -4.88 -32.39 -28.20
C SER A 567 -5.27 -32.12 -26.75
N GLU A 568 -5.31 -33.15 -25.92
CA GLU A 568 -5.20 -32.95 -24.47
C GLU A 568 -3.83 -32.33 -24.12
N PRO A 569 -3.71 -31.55 -23.04
CA PRO A 569 -2.41 -31.13 -22.54
C PRO A 569 -1.67 -32.32 -21.87
N VAL A 570 -0.33 -32.23 -21.79
CA VAL A 570 0.50 -33.15 -20.99
C VAL A 570 0.22 -32.99 -19.50
N LYS A 571 -0.09 -31.76 -19.07
CA LYS A 571 -0.56 -31.42 -17.72
C LYS A 571 -1.74 -30.44 -17.87
N PRO A 572 -2.97 -30.83 -17.51
CA PRO A 572 -4.08 -29.89 -17.44
C PRO A 572 -3.89 -28.92 -16.27
N ILE A 573 -4.56 -27.77 -16.34
CA ILE A 573 -4.71 -26.85 -15.22
C ILE A 573 -5.81 -27.44 -14.32
N GLU A 574 -5.39 -28.22 -13.32
CA GLU A 574 -6.31 -28.81 -12.34
C GLU A 574 -6.60 -27.81 -11.21
N PHE A 575 -7.88 -27.55 -10.96
CA PHE A 575 -8.39 -26.75 -9.86
C PHE A 575 -9.17 -27.60 -8.86
N TRP A 576 -9.05 -27.25 -7.59
CA TRP A 576 -9.80 -27.86 -6.49
C TRP A 576 -10.75 -26.83 -5.90
N ILE A 577 -12.03 -27.19 -5.79
CA ILE A 577 -12.98 -26.45 -4.97
C ILE A 577 -12.74 -26.89 -3.53
N SER A 578 -12.41 -25.96 -2.63
CA SER A 578 -12.22 -26.27 -1.21
C SER A 578 -13.50 -26.84 -0.58
N ASN A 579 -13.35 -27.49 0.58
CA ASN A 579 -14.48 -28.00 1.35
C ASN A 579 -15.25 -26.87 2.09
N ASP A 580 -14.67 -25.67 2.24
CA ASP A 580 -15.31 -24.48 2.79
C ASP A 580 -16.31 -23.76 1.85
N VAL A 581 -16.33 -24.06 0.54
CA VAL A 581 -17.33 -23.51 -0.39
C VAL A 581 -18.71 -24.13 -0.10
N PRO A 582 -19.77 -23.31 0.12
CA PRO A 582 -21.12 -23.80 0.40
C PRO A 582 -21.67 -24.69 -0.71
N LEU A 583 -22.38 -25.76 -0.32
CA LEU A 583 -22.82 -26.84 -1.21
C LEU A 583 -23.63 -26.32 -2.41
N GLU A 584 -24.53 -25.37 -2.16
CA GLU A 584 -25.45 -24.76 -3.11
C GLU A 584 -24.78 -23.92 -4.22
N TYR A 585 -23.48 -23.63 -4.07
CA TYR A 585 -22.68 -22.83 -4.98
C TYR A 585 -21.57 -23.60 -5.70
N ARG A 586 -21.25 -24.84 -5.28
CA ARG A 586 -20.13 -25.64 -5.83
C ARG A 586 -20.27 -25.87 -7.35
N ASP A 587 -21.49 -26.08 -7.85
CA ASP A 587 -21.74 -26.22 -9.29
C ASP A 587 -21.52 -24.91 -10.06
N ALA A 588 -21.99 -23.77 -9.54
CA ALA A 588 -21.76 -22.46 -10.15
C ALA A 588 -20.27 -22.10 -10.19
N VAL A 589 -19.51 -22.45 -9.15
CA VAL A 589 -18.05 -22.34 -9.12
C VAL A 589 -17.40 -23.22 -10.18
N LYS A 590 -17.78 -24.50 -10.24
CA LYS A 590 -17.25 -25.48 -11.21
C LYS A 590 -17.48 -25.04 -12.65
N GLU A 591 -18.70 -24.58 -12.97
CA GLU A 591 -19.06 -24.09 -14.29
C GLU A 591 -18.31 -22.81 -14.68
N GLY A 592 -18.09 -21.89 -13.72
CA GLY A 592 -17.29 -20.68 -13.94
C GLY A 592 -15.85 -21.00 -14.35
N ILE A 593 -15.19 -21.94 -13.66
CA ILE A 593 -13.83 -22.38 -13.99
C ILE A 593 -13.77 -23.10 -15.35
N LEU A 594 -14.73 -24.00 -15.63
CA LEU A 594 -14.73 -24.80 -16.85
C LEU A 594 -15.15 -24.03 -18.12
N SER A 595 -15.76 -22.84 -17.98
CA SER A 595 -16.23 -21.98 -19.07
C SER A 595 -15.15 -21.59 -20.10
N TRP A 596 -13.88 -21.66 -19.71
CA TRP A 596 -12.71 -21.31 -20.53
C TRP A 596 -12.22 -22.43 -21.47
N ASN A 597 -12.66 -23.68 -21.29
CA ASN A 597 -12.21 -24.78 -22.14
C ASN A 597 -12.47 -24.55 -23.66
N PRO A 598 -13.61 -23.99 -24.11
CA PRO A 598 -13.83 -23.66 -25.53
C PRO A 598 -12.82 -22.66 -26.13
N ALA A 599 -12.33 -21.70 -25.32
CA ALA A 599 -11.27 -20.77 -25.76
C ALA A 599 -9.92 -21.50 -25.91
N PHE A 600 -9.65 -22.48 -25.04
CA PHE A 600 -8.48 -23.35 -25.16
C PHE A 600 -8.56 -24.31 -26.36
N GLU A 601 -9.75 -24.81 -26.71
CA GLU A 601 -9.92 -25.66 -27.90
C GLU A 601 -9.51 -24.91 -29.17
N LYS A 602 -9.83 -23.62 -29.27
CA LYS A 602 -9.36 -22.72 -30.35
C LYS A 602 -7.84 -22.53 -30.35
N ALA A 603 -7.19 -22.52 -29.18
CA ALA A 603 -5.73 -22.55 -29.05
C ALA A 603 -5.10 -23.95 -29.26
N GLY A 604 -5.91 -24.98 -29.54
CA GLY A 604 -5.45 -26.35 -29.81
C GLY A 604 -5.46 -27.30 -28.60
N PHE A 605 -6.12 -26.96 -27.50
CA PHE A 605 -6.19 -27.76 -26.28
C PHE A 605 -7.62 -28.12 -25.89
N LYS A 606 -7.98 -29.41 -25.93
CA LYS A 606 -9.22 -29.91 -25.30
C LYS A 606 -8.95 -30.30 -23.86
N ASN A 607 -9.94 -30.14 -22.96
CA ASN A 607 -9.81 -30.42 -21.53
C ASN A 607 -8.56 -29.74 -20.91
N ALA A 608 -8.32 -28.49 -21.28
CA ALA A 608 -7.18 -27.71 -20.79
C ALA A 608 -7.28 -27.44 -19.28
N ILE A 609 -8.50 -27.23 -18.80
CA ILE A 609 -8.84 -26.95 -17.40
C ILE A 609 -9.72 -28.07 -16.87
N THR A 610 -9.44 -28.54 -15.66
CA THR A 610 -10.19 -29.60 -14.97
C THR A 610 -10.50 -29.16 -13.54
N VAL A 611 -11.61 -29.65 -12.97
CA VAL A 611 -12.08 -29.24 -11.63
C VAL A 611 -12.43 -30.47 -10.79
N GLN A 612 -11.86 -30.51 -9.59
CA GLN A 612 -12.10 -31.52 -8.55
C GLN A 612 -12.75 -30.88 -7.33
N GLN A 613 -13.39 -31.70 -6.49
CA GLN A 613 -13.86 -31.29 -5.17
C GLN A 613 -12.88 -31.77 -4.10
N MET A 614 -12.41 -30.87 -3.25
CA MET A 614 -11.62 -31.20 -2.06
C MET A 614 -12.47 -32.05 -1.10
N PRO A 615 -11.99 -33.22 -0.66
CA PRO A 615 -12.68 -34.03 0.35
C PRO A 615 -12.77 -33.30 1.70
N ASP A 616 -13.85 -33.53 2.44
CA ASP A 616 -14.05 -32.94 3.77
C ASP A 616 -13.02 -33.44 4.79
N ASN A 617 -12.37 -34.59 4.54
CA ASN A 617 -11.33 -35.20 5.36
C ASN A 617 -9.89 -35.03 4.80
N ALA A 618 -9.66 -34.04 3.93
CA ALA A 618 -8.34 -33.80 3.34
C ALA A 618 -7.29 -33.34 4.40
N GLU A 619 -6.10 -33.96 4.39
CA GLU A 619 -4.99 -33.64 5.31
C GLU A 619 -4.04 -32.53 4.81
N TRP A 620 -4.39 -31.87 3.70
CA TRP A 620 -3.66 -30.77 3.08
C TRP A 620 -4.48 -29.48 3.17
N ASP A 621 -3.79 -28.35 3.31
CA ASP A 621 -4.43 -27.03 3.42
C ASP A 621 -4.63 -26.40 2.05
N PRO A 622 -5.72 -25.64 1.81
CA PRO A 622 -5.90 -24.86 0.59
C PRO A 622 -4.72 -23.95 0.20
N ALA A 623 -3.85 -23.55 1.14
CA ALA A 623 -2.63 -22.76 0.89
C ALA A 623 -1.40 -23.60 0.49
N ASP A 624 -1.51 -24.93 0.42
CA ASP A 624 -0.45 -25.81 -0.10
C ASP A 624 -0.30 -25.62 -1.62
N VAL A 625 0.84 -25.04 -2.02
CA VAL A 625 1.13 -24.63 -3.39
C VAL A 625 1.18 -25.77 -4.43
N ARG A 626 1.05 -27.03 -4.00
CA ARG A 626 0.92 -28.18 -4.90
C ARG A 626 -0.44 -28.23 -5.59
N PHE A 627 -1.46 -27.56 -5.04
CA PHE A 627 -2.81 -27.53 -5.55
C PHE A 627 -3.18 -26.12 -6.01
N ASN A 628 -3.98 -26.01 -7.07
CA ASN A 628 -4.66 -24.76 -7.37
C ASN A 628 -6.04 -24.81 -6.73
N VAL A 629 -6.42 -23.80 -5.96
CA VAL A 629 -7.61 -23.88 -5.09
C VAL A 629 -8.46 -22.64 -5.22
N ILE A 630 -9.78 -22.81 -5.40
CA ILE A 630 -10.76 -21.77 -5.10
C ILE A 630 -11.27 -21.98 -3.67
N ARG A 631 -11.18 -20.93 -2.85
CA ARG A 631 -11.53 -20.94 -1.42
C ARG A 631 -12.59 -19.91 -1.07
N TRP A 632 -13.32 -20.18 0.01
CA TRP A 632 -14.34 -19.30 0.57
C TRP A 632 -13.84 -18.59 1.83
N VAL A 633 -14.06 -17.27 1.93
CA VAL A 633 -13.73 -16.48 3.12
C VAL A 633 -14.95 -15.70 3.61
N THR A 634 -14.84 -15.00 4.73
CA THR A 634 -15.91 -14.13 5.23
C THR A 634 -15.29 -12.93 5.94
N SER A 635 -15.73 -11.74 5.56
CA SER A 635 -15.43 -10.44 6.17
C SER A 635 -16.71 -9.81 6.73
N PRO A 636 -16.63 -8.78 7.59
CA PRO A 636 -17.81 -8.14 8.14
C PRO A 636 -18.63 -7.35 7.11
N ASP A 637 -17.94 -6.72 6.14
CA ASP A 637 -18.47 -5.66 5.29
C ASP A 637 -17.90 -5.63 3.84
N ASP A 638 -16.84 -6.38 3.51
CA ASP A 638 -16.25 -6.42 2.16
C ASP A 638 -16.92 -7.48 1.28
N ALA A 639 -17.02 -7.23 -0.03
CA ALA A 639 -17.59 -8.19 -0.98
C ALA A 639 -16.78 -8.21 -2.29
N TYR A 640 -15.84 -9.16 -2.36
CA TYR A 640 -14.84 -9.26 -3.43
C TYR A 640 -14.58 -10.72 -3.83
N ALA A 641 -14.02 -10.88 -5.02
CA ALA A 641 -13.21 -12.04 -5.37
C ALA A 641 -11.79 -11.56 -5.73
N VAL A 642 -10.81 -12.45 -5.72
CA VAL A 642 -9.45 -12.13 -6.14
C VAL A 642 -8.67 -13.37 -6.54
N SER A 643 -7.85 -13.20 -7.57
CA SER A 643 -6.98 -14.21 -8.15
C SER A 643 -5.52 -13.97 -7.83
N TYR A 644 -4.86 -15.02 -7.34
CA TYR A 644 -3.44 -15.02 -7.00
C TYR A 644 -2.66 -16.05 -7.83
N PRO A 645 -2.38 -15.78 -9.12
CA PRO A 645 -1.45 -16.58 -9.90
C PRO A 645 -0.02 -16.34 -9.37
N ARG A 646 0.66 -17.40 -8.94
CA ARG A 646 2.05 -17.33 -8.47
C ARG A 646 3.00 -17.64 -9.61
N VAL A 647 3.95 -16.74 -9.85
CA VAL A 647 4.67 -16.65 -11.13
C VAL A 647 6.18 -16.81 -10.91
N ASN A 648 6.85 -17.52 -11.82
CA ASN A 648 8.30 -17.48 -11.95
C ASN A 648 8.72 -16.12 -12.56
N PRO A 649 9.35 -15.20 -11.79
CA PRO A 649 9.69 -13.85 -12.28
C PRO A 649 10.82 -13.85 -13.33
N LEU A 650 11.50 -14.98 -13.51
CA LEU A 650 12.54 -15.13 -14.54
C LEU A 650 11.93 -15.39 -15.92
N THR A 651 10.79 -16.08 -15.99
CA THR A 651 10.24 -16.61 -17.26
C THR A 651 8.80 -16.19 -17.58
N GLY A 652 8.02 -15.74 -16.59
CA GLY A 652 6.57 -15.54 -16.73
C GLY A 652 5.76 -16.84 -16.68
N GLN A 653 6.34 -17.97 -16.27
CA GLN A 653 5.60 -19.21 -16.06
C GLN A 653 4.75 -19.13 -14.79
N ILE A 654 3.44 -19.39 -14.88
CA ILE A 654 2.59 -19.63 -13.71
C ILE A 654 2.93 -21.01 -13.12
N LEU A 655 3.14 -21.06 -11.81
CA LEU A 655 3.57 -22.25 -11.07
C LEU A 655 2.42 -22.90 -10.28
N ASN A 656 1.60 -22.06 -9.65
CA ASN A 656 0.36 -22.43 -8.95
C ASN A 656 -0.55 -21.19 -8.88
N ALA A 657 -1.80 -21.38 -8.48
CA ALA A 657 -2.83 -20.36 -8.52
C ALA A 657 -3.87 -20.54 -7.41
N GLN A 658 -4.41 -19.45 -6.90
CA GLN A 658 -5.53 -19.49 -5.95
C GLN A 658 -6.59 -18.46 -6.35
N ILE A 659 -7.86 -18.76 -6.06
CA ILE A 659 -8.96 -17.80 -6.15
C ILE A 659 -9.59 -17.71 -4.76
N VAL A 660 -9.76 -16.51 -4.24
CA VAL A 660 -10.43 -16.23 -2.96
C VAL A 660 -11.76 -15.56 -3.25
N VAL A 661 -12.86 -16.09 -2.70
CA VAL A 661 -14.20 -15.51 -2.85
C VAL A 661 -14.76 -15.21 -1.46
N ASP A 662 -15.11 -13.96 -1.19
CA ASP A 662 -15.78 -13.61 0.06
C ASP A 662 -17.25 -14.04 0.04
N ALA A 663 -17.76 -14.58 1.14
CA ALA A 663 -19.16 -14.98 1.28
C ALA A 663 -20.14 -13.84 0.96
N ASN A 664 -19.77 -12.58 1.19
CA ASN A 664 -20.56 -11.41 0.83
C ASN A 664 -20.65 -11.17 -0.70
N MET A 665 -19.93 -11.90 -1.54
CA MET A 665 -20.26 -12.00 -2.98
C MET A 665 -21.63 -12.61 -3.23
N THR A 666 -22.05 -13.54 -2.35
CA THR A 666 -23.36 -14.21 -2.41
C THR A 666 -24.34 -13.64 -1.38
N ARG A 667 -23.84 -13.27 -0.18
CA ARG A 667 -24.66 -12.66 0.86
C ARG A 667 -24.90 -11.17 0.64
N GLY A 668 -23.96 -10.39 0.10
CA GLY A 668 -24.05 -8.92 -0.04
C GLY A 668 -25.13 -8.44 -0.99
N VAL A 669 -25.58 -9.34 -1.88
CA VAL A 669 -26.82 -9.19 -2.65
C VAL A 669 -28.05 -9.08 -1.72
N SER A 670 -28.02 -9.73 -0.55
CA SER A 670 -29.07 -9.82 0.47
C SER A 670 -28.68 -9.19 1.85
N ALA A 671 -27.43 -8.73 2.06
CA ALA A 671 -26.87 -8.35 3.36
C ALA A 671 -26.67 -6.85 3.46
N GLU A 672 -27.63 -6.20 4.13
CA GLU A 672 -27.80 -4.75 4.11
C GLU A 672 -27.08 -4.04 5.26
N LYS A 673 -25.76 -3.98 5.19
CA LYS A 673 -25.03 -3.03 6.03
C LYS A 673 -24.84 -1.68 5.35
N GLN A 674 -25.75 -0.79 5.71
CA GLN A 674 -25.60 0.67 5.66
C GLN A 674 -25.00 1.24 4.37
N PHE A 675 -25.80 1.21 3.30
CA PHE A 675 -25.51 1.98 2.08
C PHE A 675 -25.57 3.50 2.32
N ILE A 676 -24.54 4.08 2.94
CA ILE A 676 -24.20 5.50 2.82
C ILE A 676 -23.16 5.63 1.72
N VAL A 677 -23.56 5.34 0.48
CA VAL A 677 -22.72 5.64 -0.68
C VAL A 677 -22.58 7.16 -0.75
N ASN A 678 -21.34 7.67 -0.64
CA ASN A 678 -21.06 9.08 -0.92
C ASN A 678 -21.17 9.32 -2.43
N PRO A 679 -22.20 10.02 -2.94
CA PRO A 679 -22.40 10.15 -4.38
C PRO A 679 -21.32 11.01 -5.04
N GLU A 680 -20.63 11.86 -4.27
CA GLU A 680 -19.47 12.62 -4.75
C GLU A 680 -18.27 11.71 -5.07
N ALA A 681 -18.16 10.52 -4.44
CA ALA A 681 -17.02 9.63 -4.62
C ALA A 681 -16.87 9.14 -6.08
N ILE A 682 -17.98 9.00 -6.82
CA ILE A 682 -17.98 8.63 -8.24
C ILE A 682 -17.50 9.81 -9.09
N PHE A 683 -18.08 11.00 -8.91
CA PHE A 683 -17.65 12.21 -9.62
C PHE A 683 -16.19 12.59 -9.34
N ASN A 684 -15.69 12.32 -8.13
CA ASN A 684 -14.29 12.48 -7.79
C ASN A 684 -13.35 11.49 -8.52
N ARG A 685 -13.84 10.47 -9.23
CA ARG A 685 -13.02 9.64 -10.15
C ARG A 685 -12.84 10.30 -11.51
N LEU A 686 -13.78 11.16 -11.91
CA LEU A 686 -13.79 11.88 -13.19
C LEU A 686 -12.82 13.08 -13.22
N ASP A 687 -12.18 13.43 -12.10
CA ASP A 687 -11.19 14.50 -12.04
C ASP A 687 -9.86 14.04 -12.69
N PRO A 688 -9.46 14.62 -13.84
CA PRO A 688 -8.25 14.20 -14.55
C PRO A 688 -6.95 14.55 -13.80
N ASN A 689 -7.00 15.40 -12.78
CA ASN A 689 -5.85 15.75 -11.95
C ASN A 689 -5.72 14.86 -10.70
N ARG A 690 -6.72 14.01 -10.42
CA ARG A 690 -6.63 13.07 -9.31
C ARG A 690 -5.66 11.93 -9.69
N PRO A 691 -4.63 11.63 -8.88
CA PRO A 691 -3.84 10.43 -9.11
C PRO A 691 -4.77 9.21 -9.02
N MET A 692 -4.74 8.34 -10.03
CA MET A 692 -5.43 7.06 -9.94
C MET A 692 -4.94 6.31 -8.69
N PRO A 693 -5.83 5.75 -7.86
CA PRO A 693 -5.42 4.96 -6.72
C PRO A 693 -4.64 3.74 -7.22
N LEU A 694 -3.31 3.75 -7.03
CA LEU A 694 -2.38 2.73 -7.52
C LEU A 694 -2.49 1.36 -6.82
N ALA A 695 -3.48 1.18 -5.95
CA ALA A 695 -3.82 -0.11 -5.39
C ALA A 695 -5.33 -0.25 -5.19
N ARG A 696 -5.91 -1.13 -5.98
CA ARG A 696 -6.86 -2.15 -5.50
C ARG A 696 -6.39 -3.48 -6.08
N SER A 697 -5.55 -4.18 -5.32
CA SER A 697 -4.93 -5.46 -5.72
C SER A 697 -5.90 -6.65 -5.70
N ARG A 698 -7.20 -6.36 -5.51
CA ARG A 698 -8.31 -7.30 -5.38
C ARG A 698 -9.36 -6.92 -6.40
N CYS A 699 -10.07 -7.92 -6.94
CA CYS A 699 -11.20 -7.69 -7.84
C CYS A 699 -12.44 -7.34 -7.00
N GLU A 700 -12.33 -6.19 -6.32
CA GLU A 700 -13.35 -5.60 -5.50
C GLU A 700 -14.49 -5.10 -6.38
N ILE A 701 -15.61 -5.81 -6.30
CA ILE A 701 -16.91 -5.26 -6.63
C ILE A 701 -17.25 -4.28 -5.50
N GLY A 702 -16.69 -3.06 -5.62
CA GLY A 702 -16.86 -2.00 -4.64
C GLY A 702 -18.32 -1.58 -4.46
N PRO A 703 -18.62 -0.61 -3.57
CA PRO A 703 -20.00 -0.26 -3.19
C PRO A 703 -20.94 0.00 -4.38
N ASP A 704 -20.46 0.62 -5.45
CA ASP A 704 -21.24 0.89 -6.67
C ASP A 704 -21.64 -0.40 -7.41
N GLY A 705 -20.72 -1.37 -7.45
CA GLY A 705 -20.88 -2.69 -8.06
C GLY A 705 -21.82 -3.61 -7.28
N GLN A 706 -21.77 -3.54 -5.94
CA GLN A 706 -22.77 -4.23 -5.09
C GLN A 706 -24.14 -3.58 -5.25
N MET A 707 -24.19 -2.24 -5.27
CA MET A 707 -25.45 -1.52 -5.44
C MET A 707 -26.14 -1.85 -6.77
N ILE A 708 -25.42 -1.92 -7.89
CA ILE A 708 -26.03 -2.31 -9.18
C ILE A 708 -26.46 -3.78 -9.17
N ARG A 709 -25.70 -4.69 -8.54
CA ARG A 709 -26.10 -6.10 -8.31
C ARG A 709 -27.39 -6.19 -7.49
N THR A 710 -27.50 -5.44 -6.39
CA THR A 710 -28.70 -5.39 -5.54
C THR A 710 -29.89 -4.81 -6.30
N VAL A 711 -29.72 -3.72 -7.06
CA VAL A 711 -30.81 -3.15 -7.88
C VAL A 711 -31.28 -4.13 -8.96
N GLY A 712 -30.37 -4.88 -9.60
CA GLY A 712 -30.72 -5.93 -10.54
C GLY A 712 -31.51 -7.08 -9.90
N MET A 713 -31.13 -7.51 -8.69
CA MET A 713 -31.90 -8.51 -7.93
C MET A 713 -33.28 -7.97 -7.54
N LEU A 714 -33.35 -6.74 -7.03
CA LEU A 714 -34.63 -6.12 -6.66
C LEU A 714 -35.56 -6.01 -7.88
N ALA A 715 -35.04 -5.61 -9.05
CA ALA A 715 -35.79 -5.60 -10.30
C ALA A 715 -36.24 -7.00 -10.72
N ALA A 716 -35.36 -8.00 -10.65
CA ALA A 716 -35.67 -9.39 -10.96
C ALA A 716 -36.78 -9.97 -10.06
N SER A 717 -36.70 -9.69 -8.75
CA SER A 717 -37.64 -10.16 -7.74
C SER A 717 -38.97 -9.42 -7.80
N ASP A 718 -38.96 -8.08 -7.87
CA ASP A 718 -40.18 -7.25 -7.93
C ASP A 718 -41.00 -7.48 -9.20
N LEU A 719 -40.37 -7.98 -10.28
CA LEU A 719 -41.00 -8.33 -11.56
C LEU A 719 -41.19 -9.85 -11.77
N GLY A 720 -40.76 -10.70 -10.82
CA GLY A 720 -40.94 -12.17 -10.89
C GLY A 720 -40.22 -12.84 -12.06
N LEU A 721 -39.00 -12.38 -12.39
CA LEU A 721 -38.25 -12.79 -13.59
C LEU A 721 -37.35 -14.01 -13.35
N VAL A 722 -36.69 -14.07 -12.20
CA VAL A 722 -35.82 -15.18 -11.77
C VAL A 722 -35.82 -15.26 -10.24
N ASP A 723 -35.57 -16.45 -9.70
CA ASP A 723 -35.38 -16.66 -8.26
C ASP A 723 -34.08 -16.02 -7.76
N GLU A 724 -34.07 -15.54 -6.51
CA GLU A 724 -32.91 -14.89 -5.89
C GLU A 724 -31.67 -15.81 -5.87
N GLN A 725 -31.84 -17.10 -5.56
CA GLN A 725 -30.73 -18.04 -5.49
C GLN A 725 -30.13 -18.29 -6.89
N GLU A 726 -30.95 -18.32 -7.93
CA GLU A 726 -30.47 -18.47 -9.31
C GLU A 726 -29.81 -17.19 -9.84
N TYR A 727 -30.33 -16.00 -9.50
CA TYR A 727 -29.66 -14.73 -9.80
C TYR A 727 -28.25 -14.69 -9.17
N VAL A 728 -28.12 -15.08 -7.90
CA VAL A 728 -26.83 -15.19 -7.19
C VAL A 728 -25.92 -16.24 -7.84
N ARG A 729 -26.43 -17.41 -8.25
CA ARG A 729 -25.64 -18.42 -8.97
C ARG A 729 -25.10 -17.91 -10.31
N GLN A 730 -25.89 -17.15 -11.08
CA GLN A 730 -25.42 -16.55 -12.33
C GLN A 730 -24.32 -15.52 -12.08
N ALA A 731 -24.52 -14.63 -11.09
CA ALA A 731 -23.53 -13.63 -10.72
C ALA A 731 -22.21 -14.24 -10.22
N LEU A 732 -22.28 -15.29 -9.38
CA LEU A 732 -21.12 -16.02 -8.89
C LEU A 732 -20.38 -16.75 -10.02
N ARG A 733 -21.10 -17.46 -10.90
CA ARG A 733 -20.52 -18.17 -12.06
C ARG A 733 -19.76 -17.22 -12.97
N HIS A 734 -20.30 -16.03 -13.21
CA HIS A 734 -19.65 -14.96 -13.97
C HIS A 734 -18.39 -14.43 -13.27
N THR A 735 -18.47 -14.11 -11.97
CA THR A 735 -17.29 -13.70 -11.19
C THR A 735 -16.20 -14.77 -11.18
N VAL A 736 -16.53 -16.05 -11.00
CA VAL A 736 -15.52 -17.14 -11.02
C VAL A 736 -14.89 -17.32 -12.40
N ALA A 737 -15.64 -17.10 -13.49
CA ALA A 737 -15.07 -17.07 -14.84
C ALA A 737 -14.12 -15.87 -15.04
N HIS A 738 -14.45 -14.70 -14.51
CA HIS A 738 -13.58 -13.51 -14.52
C HIS A 738 -12.26 -13.79 -13.79
N GLU A 739 -12.33 -14.29 -12.54
CA GLU A 739 -11.16 -14.70 -11.76
C GLU A 739 -10.30 -15.75 -12.49
N MET A 740 -10.95 -16.75 -13.10
CA MET A 740 -10.23 -17.75 -13.89
C MET A 740 -9.45 -17.12 -15.05
N GLY A 741 -9.92 -16.02 -15.66
CA GLY A 741 -9.15 -15.31 -16.69
C GLY A 741 -7.85 -14.68 -16.18
N HIS A 742 -7.83 -14.12 -14.96
CA HIS A 742 -6.59 -13.68 -14.32
C HIS A 742 -5.64 -14.85 -14.05
N ILE A 743 -6.16 -16.00 -13.63
CA ILE A 743 -5.39 -17.24 -13.49
C ILE A 743 -4.82 -17.73 -14.83
N LEU A 744 -5.45 -17.39 -15.96
CA LEU A 744 -4.90 -17.67 -17.30
C LEU A 744 -3.87 -16.63 -17.76
N GLY A 745 -3.63 -15.59 -16.96
CA GLY A 745 -2.67 -14.52 -17.18
C GLY A 745 -3.28 -13.22 -17.71
N LEU A 746 -4.59 -13.14 -17.90
CA LEU A 746 -5.27 -12.00 -18.53
C LEU A 746 -5.48 -10.84 -17.56
N ARG A 747 -5.40 -9.61 -18.09
CA ARG A 747 -5.81 -8.39 -17.40
C ARG A 747 -7.28 -8.07 -17.66
N HIS A 748 -7.82 -7.11 -16.91
CA HIS A 748 -9.13 -6.53 -17.18
C HIS A 748 -9.24 -5.99 -18.61
N ASN A 749 -10.44 -6.01 -19.17
CA ASN A 749 -10.74 -5.35 -20.43
C ASN A 749 -12.06 -4.60 -20.34
N PHE A 750 -11.99 -3.32 -19.96
CA PHE A 750 -13.15 -2.45 -19.76
C PHE A 750 -13.66 -1.81 -21.06
N ALA A 751 -13.12 -2.22 -22.22
CA ALA A 751 -13.62 -1.86 -23.55
C ALA A 751 -14.56 -2.92 -24.13
N ALA A 752 -14.95 -3.94 -23.34
CA ALA A 752 -15.60 -5.13 -23.86
C ALA A 752 -17.14 -5.07 -23.80
N SER A 753 -17.70 -4.35 -22.83
CA SER A 753 -19.13 -4.05 -22.66
C SER A 753 -19.79 -3.45 -23.92
N THR A 754 -19.03 -2.69 -24.72
CA THR A 754 -19.50 -1.97 -25.92
C THR A 754 -19.67 -2.85 -27.18
N THR A 755 -19.70 -4.18 -27.03
CA THR A 755 -19.72 -5.11 -28.18
C THR A 755 -21.12 -5.34 -28.77
N TYR A 756 -22.13 -5.60 -27.94
CA TYR A 756 -23.46 -6.03 -28.37
C TYR A 756 -24.55 -4.99 -28.09
N THR A 757 -25.59 -4.95 -28.92
CA THR A 757 -26.76 -4.09 -28.69
C THR A 757 -27.71 -4.68 -27.65
N LEU A 758 -28.55 -3.83 -27.04
CA LEU A 758 -29.60 -4.27 -26.10
C LEU A 758 -30.54 -5.35 -26.68
N SER A 759 -30.81 -5.32 -27.98
CA SER A 759 -31.65 -6.34 -28.62
C SER A 759 -30.95 -7.70 -28.67
N GLU A 760 -29.64 -7.72 -28.87
CA GLU A 760 -28.83 -8.94 -28.89
C GLU A 760 -28.64 -9.49 -27.48
N LEU A 761 -28.47 -8.61 -26.50
CA LEU A 761 -28.42 -8.93 -25.07
C LEU A 761 -29.76 -9.48 -24.53
N GLY A 762 -30.87 -9.18 -25.20
CA GLY A 762 -32.20 -9.77 -24.94
C GLY A 762 -32.40 -11.16 -25.56
N ASP A 763 -31.55 -11.61 -26.50
CA ASP A 763 -31.63 -12.95 -27.09
C ASP A 763 -30.78 -13.93 -26.28
N ALA A 764 -31.46 -14.73 -25.44
CA ALA A 764 -30.84 -15.77 -24.62
C ALA A 764 -29.99 -16.77 -25.43
N LYS A 765 -30.38 -17.09 -26.67
CA LYS A 765 -29.63 -17.99 -27.55
C LYS A 765 -28.36 -17.31 -28.03
N GLN A 766 -28.43 -16.07 -28.52
CA GLN A 766 -27.26 -15.31 -28.92
C GLN A 766 -26.27 -15.17 -27.76
N VAL A 767 -26.74 -14.69 -26.61
CA VAL A 767 -25.93 -14.49 -25.40
C VAL A 767 -25.26 -15.80 -24.93
N SER A 768 -25.94 -16.94 -24.99
CA SER A 768 -25.33 -18.26 -24.70
C SER A 768 -24.25 -18.67 -25.72
N GLN A 769 -24.32 -18.16 -26.94
CA GLN A 769 -23.38 -18.44 -28.03
C GLN A 769 -22.19 -17.49 -28.07
N THR A 770 -22.36 -16.23 -27.67
CA THR A 770 -21.37 -15.15 -27.87
C THR A 770 -20.84 -14.51 -26.59
N GLY A 771 -21.44 -14.82 -25.43
CA GLY A 771 -21.23 -14.07 -24.20
C GLY A 771 -22.07 -12.78 -24.17
N ALA A 772 -22.08 -12.08 -23.02
CA ALA A 772 -22.72 -10.76 -22.87
C ALA A 772 -21.79 -9.58 -23.25
N ALA A 773 -20.49 -9.82 -23.39
CA ALA A 773 -19.49 -8.85 -23.82
C ALA A 773 -18.46 -9.55 -24.69
N SER A 774 -17.53 -8.82 -25.32
CA SER A 774 -16.41 -9.48 -26.02
C SER A 774 -15.41 -10.14 -25.05
N SER A 775 -15.39 -9.74 -23.79
CA SER A 775 -14.53 -10.29 -22.74
C SER A 775 -15.31 -10.47 -21.43
N VAL A 776 -15.08 -11.57 -20.71
CA VAL A 776 -15.52 -11.70 -19.30
C VAL A 776 -14.61 -10.94 -18.33
N MET A 777 -13.47 -10.41 -18.80
CA MET A 777 -12.52 -9.61 -18.00
C MET A 777 -12.98 -8.16 -17.76
N ASP A 778 -14.23 -7.86 -18.10
CA ASP A 778 -14.91 -6.60 -17.82
C ASP A 778 -15.68 -6.69 -16.48
N TYR A 779 -15.96 -5.55 -15.85
CA TYR A 779 -16.81 -5.48 -14.66
C TYR A 779 -18.26 -5.26 -15.07
N LEU A 780 -18.90 -6.30 -15.60
CA LEU A 780 -20.24 -6.18 -16.15
C LEU A 780 -21.30 -5.92 -15.06
N PRO A 781 -22.26 -5.00 -15.30
CA PRO A 781 -23.48 -4.88 -14.52
C PRO A 781 -24.40 -6.08 -14.82
N PHE A 782 -25.58 -6.12 -14.20
CA PHE A 782 -26.60 -7.07 -14.64
C PHE A 782 -27.08 -6.71 -16.05
N ASN A 783 -27.45 -7.72 -16.84
CA ASN A 783 -28.03 -7.53 -18.16
C ASN A 783 -29.40 -6.85 -18.05
N LEU A 784 -29.45 -5.53 -18.29
CA LEU A 784 -30.68 -4.74 -18.32
C LEU A 784 -31.74 -5.34 -19.26
N SER A 785 -31.33 -5.97 -20.36
CA SER A 785 -32.25 -6.56 -21.34
C SER A 785 -33.01 -7.76 -20.79
N ALA A 786 -32.48 -8.45 -19.76
CA ALA A 786 -33.18 -9.52 -19.04
C ALA A 786 -34.39 -9.02 -18.24
N VAL A 787 -34.46 -7.71 -17.93
CA VAL A 787 -35.62 -7.08 -17.29
C VAL A 787 -36.83 -7.02 -18.23
N THR A 788 -36.59 -6.91 -19.54
CA THR A 788 -37.63 -6.79 -20.57
C THR A 788 -37.83 -8.07 -21.41
N HIS A 789 -36.83 -8.95 -21.47
CA HIS A 789 -36.84 -10.19 -22.25
C HIS A 789 -36.77 -11.41 -21.34
N LYS A 790 -37.95 -11.98 -21.02
CA LYS A 790 -38.07 -13.14 -20.14
C LYS A 790 -37.25 -14.34 -20.66
N GLY A 791 -36.33 -14.84 -19.84
CA GLY A 791 -35.47 -15.97 -20.16
C GLY A 791 -34.06 -15.59 -20.64
N ALA A 792 -33.78 -14.30 -20.91
CA ALA A 792 -32.40 -13.85 -21.03
C ALA A 792 -31.71 -13.88 -19.65
N PRO A 793 -30.43 -14.30 -19.57
CA PRO A 793 -29.71 -14.37 -18.31
C PRO A 793 -29.31 -12.99 -17.81
N PHE A 794 -29.27 -12.81 -16.48
CA PHE A 794 -28.83 -11.57 -15.83
C PHE A 794 -27.29 -11.47 -15.80
N TYR A 795 -26.59 -12.61 -15.70
CA TYR A 795 -25.12 -12.69 -15.78
C TYR A 795 -24.68 -13.90 -16.60
N VAL A 796 -23.52 -13.77 -17.26
CA VAL A 796 -23.05 -14.72 -18.26
C VAL A 796 -21.56 -15.02 -18.07
N ALA A 797 -21.26 -16.26 -17.75
CA ALA A 797 -19.90 -16.72 -17.45
C ALA A 797 -19.08 -17.14 -18.68
N LYS A 798 -19.61 -16.93 -19.89
CA LYS A 798 -18.98 -17.39 -21.14
C LYS A 798 -17.94 -16.39 -21.65
N PRO A 799 -16.67 -16.80 -21.83
CA PRO A 799 -15.66 -16.00 -22.49
C PRO A 799 -16.08 -15.59 -23.90
N GLY A 800 -15.81 -14.34 -24.27
CA GLY A 800 -16.22 -13.76 -25.54
C GLY A 800 -15.13 -13.78 -26.61
N VAL A 801 -15.37 -13.09 -27.73
CA VAL A 801 -14.48 -13.05 -28.91
C VAL A 801 -13.08 -12.51 -28.58
N TYR A 802 -12.98 -11.54 -27.66
CA TYR A 802 -11.70 -11.01 -27.19
C TYR A 802 -10.93 -12.07 -26.41
N ASP A 803 -11.60 -12.78 -25.49
CA ASP A 803 -10.98 -13.78 -24.63
C ASP A 803 -10.39 -14.93 -25.45
N GLU A 804 -11.15 -15.43 -26.42
CA GLU A 804 -10.70 -16.47 -27.34
C GLU A 804 -9.46 -16.04 -28.15
N TRP A 805 -9.42 -14.77 -28.58
CA TRP A 805 -8.28 -14.18 -29.29
C TRP A 805 -7.06 -13.97 -28.39
N ALA A 806 -7.26 -13.50 -27.15
CA ALA A 806 -6.21 -13.33 -26.16
C ALA A 806 -5.61 -14.69 -25.76
N ILE A 807 -6.45 -15.70 -25.46
CA ILE A 807 -6.01 -17.08 -25.20
C ILE A 807 -5.28 -17.67 -26.41
N SER A 808 -5.72 -17.37 -27.64
CA SER A 808 -4.99 -17.77 -28.86
C SER A 808 -3.58 -17.16 -28.91
N TYR A 809 -3.41 -15.89 -28.53
CA TYR A 809 -2.08 -15.24 -28.45
C TYR A 809 -1.20 -15.87 -27.36
N GLY A 810 -1.78 -16.12 -26.18
CA GLY A 810 -1.07 -16.71 -25.06
C GLY A 810 -0.64 -18.15 -25.32
N TYR A 811 -1.54 -18.99 -25.85
CA TYR A 811 -1.43 -20.44 -25.73
C TYR A 811 -1.27 -21.22 -27.05
N THR A 812 -1.52 -20.62 -28.23
CA THR A 812 -1.36 -21.37 -29.49
C THR A 812 0.08 -21.87 -29.66
N VAL A 813 0.21 -23.17 -29.98
CA VAL A 813 1.49 -23.83 -30.23
C VAL A 813 1.81 -23.77 -31.73
N PHE A 814 2.93 -23.14 -32.08
CA PHE A 814 3.36 -22.98 -33.47
C PHE A 814 4.36 -24.08 -33.88
N PRO A 815 4.34 -24.59 -35.13
CA PRO A 815 5.31 -25.57 -35.63
C PRO A 815 6.72 -25.00 -35.88
N THR A 816 6.96 -23.74 -35.55
CA THR A 816 8.14 -22.94 -35.87
C THR A 816 9.38 -23.37 -35.09
N THR A 817 10.52 -23.37 -35.77
CA THR A 817 11.83 -23.73 -35.22
C THR A 817 12.65 -22.53 -34.73
N SER A 818 12.23 -21.29 -35.05
CA SER A 818 12.96 -20.06 -34.68
C SER A 818 12.10 -19.06 -33.89
N ALA A 819 12.75 -18.33 -32.98
CA ALA A 819 12.10 -17.29 -32.18
C ALA A 819 11.74 -16.03 -33.00
N GLN A 820 12.29 -15.87 -34.20
CA GLN A 820 12.00 -14.73 -35.09
C GLN A 820 10.67 -14.93 -35.83
N ASP A 821 10.37 -16.17 -36.21
CA ASP A 821 9.10 -16.54 -36.86
C ASP A 821 7.91 -16.43 -35.89
N ASP A 822 8.10 -16.86 -34.64
CA ASP A 822 7.14 -16.66 -33.54
C ASP A 822 6.76 -15.18 -33.40
N LYS A 823 7.76 -14.27 -33.41
CA LYS A 823 7.48 -12.83 -33.30
C LYS A 823 6.64 -12.33 -34.48
N GLY A 824 6.99 -12.71 -35.71
CA GLY A 824 6.25 -12.30 -36.90
C GLY A 824 4.80 -12.80 -36.91
N PHE A 825 4.52 -13.97 -36.31
CA PHE A 825 3.16 -14.44 -36.09
C PHE A 825 2.42 -13.60 -35.03
N LEU A 826 3.04 -13.40 -33.87
CA LEU A 826 2.43 -12.67 -32.75
C LEU A 826 2.13 -11.21 -33.11
N ASP A 827 3.04 -10.54 -33.83
CA ASP A 827 2.83 -9.17 -34.33
C ASP A 827 1.60 -9.08 -35.26
N ARG A 828 1.37 -10.11 -36.11
CA ARG A 828 0.17 -10.21 -36.97
C ARG A 828 -1.11 -10.54 -36.20
N LEU A 829 -1.03 -11.41 -35.19
CA LEU A 829 -2.20 -11.75 -34.40
C LEU A 829 -2.66 -10.50 -33.61
N ALA A 830 -1.72 -9.78 -32.98
CA ALA A 830 -2.00 -8.56 -32.24
C ALA A 830 -2.41 -7.36 -33.12
N SER A 831 -2.08 -7.35 -34.42
CA SER A 831 -2.56 -6.30 -35.34
C SER A 831 -4.07 -6.36 -35.62
N GLN A 832 -4.76 -7.40 -35.15
CA GLN A 832 -6.22 -7.58 -35.28
C GLN A 832 -7.04 -6.81 -34.23
N THR A 833 -6.42 -6.01 -33.36
CA THR A 833 -7.11 -5.28 -32.27
C THR A 833 -8.22 -4.33 -32.74
N GLY A 834 -8.21 -3.89 -34.00
CA GLY A 834 -9.30 -3.10 -34.59
C GLY A 834 -10.44 -3.90 -35.22
N GLU A 835 -10.38 -5.23 -35.25
CA GLU A 835 -11.51 -6.06 -35.67
C GLU A 835 -12.63 -6.05 -34.60
N PRO A 836 -13.91 -6.25 -34.99
CA PRO A 836 -15.02 -6.25 -34.03
C PRO A 836 -14.81 -7.22 -32.86
N GLY A 837 -14.96 -6.70 -31.64
CA GLY A 837 -14.78 -7.48 -30.40
C GLY A 837 -13.33 -7.78 -30.03
N LYS A 838 -12.32 -7.09 -30.59
CA LYS A 838 -10.89 -7.24 -30.23
C LYS A 838 -10.24 -5.98 -29.63
N ALA A 839 -11.06 -5.00 -29.23
CA ALA A 839 -10.60 -3.82 -28.51
C ALA A 839 -10.06 -4.19 -27.12
N TYR A 840 -9.05 -3.45 -26.64
CA TYR A 840 -8.45 -3.66 -25.33
C TYR A 840 -8.00 -2.34 -24.69
N LEU A 841 -8.59 -2.02 -23.52
CA LEU A 841 -8.09 -1.02 -22.57
C LEU A 841 -8.40 -1.50 -21.13
N SER A 842 -7.42 -1.38 -20.23
CA SER A 842 -7.45 -1.89 -18.84
C SER A 842 -7.52 -0.75 -17.81
N ASP A 843 -7.36 -1.11 -16.54
CA ASP A 843 -7.33 -0.29 -15.32
C ASP A 843 -6.87 1.16 -15.50
N GLU A 844 -5.69 1.38 -16.08
CA GLU A 844 -5.08 2.70 -16.31
C GLU A 844 -5.87 3.64 -17.26
N PHE A 845 -6.97 3.18 -17.83
CA PHE A 845 -7.90 3.98 -18.64
C PHE A 845 -9.34 3.95 -18.12
N ALA A 846 -9.66 3.06 -17.16
CA ALA A 846 -11.00 2.84 -16.63
C ALA A 846 -11.58 4.07 -15.92
N ASP A 847 -12.88 4.29 -16.07
CA ASP A 847 -13.66 5.38 -15.47
C ASP A 847 -13.13 6.80 -15.81
N GLY A 848 -12.29 6.91 -16.83
CA GLY A 848 -11.67 8.17 -17.23
C GLY A 848 -12.46 8.97 -18.28
N VAL A 849 -11.75 9.86 -18.98
CA VAL A 849 -12.29 10.71 -20.05
C VAL A 849 -12.69 9.97 -21.34
N ASP A 850 -12.47 8.67 -21.40
CA ASP A 850 -12.88 7.80 -22.50
C ASP A 850 -14.17 7.09 -22.08
N PRO A 851 -15.34 7.37 -22.70
CA PRO A 851 -16.61 6.80 -22.25
C PRO A 851 -16.77 5.33 -22.65
N ASP A 852 -16.02 4.83 -23.64
CA ASP A 852 -16.09 3.44 -24.11
C ASP A 852 -15.21 2.50 -23.24
N VAL A 853 -14.63 3.01 -22.15
CA VAL A 853 -13.76 2.28 -21.21
C VAL A 853 -14.28 2.44 -19.79
N SER A 854 -15.42 1.81 -19.50
CA SER A 854 -16.14 1.99 -18.25
C SER A 854 -16.24 0.70 -17.45
N ARG A 855 -16.35 0.83 -16.13
CA ARG A 855 -16.84 -0.26 -15.28
C ARG A 855 -18.36 -0.14 -15.16
N PHE A 856 -19.02 -1.29 -15.04
CA PHE A 856 -20.46 -1.40 -14.79
C PHE A 856 -21.40 -0.84 -15.89
N ASP A 857 -20.96 -0.78 -17.15
CA ASP A 857 -21.82 -0.54 -18.32
C ASP A 857 -21.99 -1.82 -19.19
N LEU A 858 -23.02 -1.86 -20.05
CA LEU A 858 -23.34 -3.05 -20.86
C LEU A 858 -24.21 -2.73 -22.09
N ALA A 859 -23.67 -2.00 -23.07
CA ALA A 859 -24.16 -2.02 -24.45
C ALA A 859 -23.18 -1.34 -25.41
N LYS A 860 -23.27 -1.71 -26.69
CA LYS A 860 -22.70 -1.00 -27.85
C LYS A 860 -23.14 0.46 -28.01
N ASP A 861 -24.22 0.85 -27.34
CA ASP A 861 -24.65 2.25 -27.22
C ASP A 861 -24.83 2.54 -25.72
N PRO A 862 -23.77 3.02 -25.02
CA PRO A 862 -23.84 3.23 -23.58
C PRO A 862 -24.80 4.36 -23.21
N ILE A 863 -24.97 5.38 -24.07
CA ILE A 863 -25.95 6.46 -23.83
C ILE A 863 -27.37 5.89 -23.81
N LYS A 864 -27.69 4.98 -24.75
CA LYS A 864 -28.97 4.27 -24.76
C LYS A 864 -29.12 3.35 -23.54
N TYR A 865 -28.09 2.57 -23.19
CA TYR A 865 -28.09 1.73 -21.99
C TYR A 865 -28.40 2.55 -20.73
N TRP A 866 -27.66 3.63 -20.46
CA TRP A 866 -27.87 4.47 -19.29
C TRP A 866 -29.21 5.22 -19.33
N THR A 867 -29.72 5.55 -20.52
CA THR A 867 -31.08 6.12 -20.68
C THR A 867 -32.17 5.11 -20.30
N GLU A 868 -32.09 3.87 -20.77
CA GLU A 868 -33.06 2.83 -20.44
C GLU A 868 -32.93 2.39 -18.96
N TYR A 869 -31.71 2.34 -18.42
CA TYR A 869 -31.45 2.10 -17.00
C TYR A 869 -32.08 3.17 -16.11
N ALA A 870 -31.90 4.46 -16.44
CA ALA A 870 -32.57 5.55 -15.73
C ALA A 870 -34.12 5.46 -15.83
N GLY A 871 -34.65 4.96 -16.95
CA GLY A 871 -36.07 4.65 -17.13
C GLY A 871 -36.57 3.51 -16.22
N LEU A 872 -35.78 2.44 -16.08
CA LEU A 872 -36.05 1.35 -15.13
C LEU A 872 -36.06 1.88 -13.69
N LEU A 873 -35.03 2.62 -13.28
CA LEU A 873 -34.94 3.22 -11.94
C LEU A 873 -36.13 4.14 -11.64
N ARG A 874 -36.58 4.95 -12.61
CA ARG A 874 -37.78 5.78 -12.47
C ARG A 874 -39.03 4.93 -12.26
N THR A 875 -39.16 3.83 -13.00
CA THR A 875 -40.29 2.89 -12.92
C THR A 875 -40.34 2.20 -11.55
N LEU A 876 -39.20 1.64 -11.10
CA LEU A 876 -39.07 1.02 -9.77
C LEU A 876 -39.42 2.03 -8.66
N THR A 877 -38.92 3.26 -8.76
CA THR A 877 -39.19 4.33 -7.79
C THR A 877 -40.68 4.71 -7.72
N VAL A 878 -41.38 4.80 -8.85
CA VAL A 878 -42.83 5.07 -8.87
C VAL A 878 -43.63 3.94 -8.23
N ASN A 879 -43.19 2.69 -8.41
CA ASN A 879 -43.86 1.50 -7.88
C ASN A 879 -43.59 1.25 -6.38
N LEU A 880 -42.62 1.92 -5.75
CA LEU A 880 -42.34 1.78 -4.31
C LEU A 880 -43.54 2.10 -3.42
N LYS A 881 -44.44 3.00 -3.86
CA LYS A 881 -45.67 3.33 -3.13
C LYS A 881 -46.59 2.11 -2.89
N ASP A 882 -46.50 1.10 -3.76
CA ASP A 882 -47.33 -0.11 -3.75
C ASP A 882 -46.61 -1.29 -3.04
N LYS A 883 -45.40 -1.05 -2.50
CA LYS A 883 -44.52 -2.05 -1.87
C LYS A 883 -44.41 -1.84 -0.35
N ALA A 884 -45.56 -1.77 0.33
CA ALA A 884 -45.58 -1.60 1.78
C ALA A 884 -44.78 -2.71 2.52
N PRO A 885 -44.05 -2.39 3.61
CA PRO A 885 -43.39 -3.40 4.44
C PRO A 885 -44.38 -4.44 4.98
N ARG A 886 -43.91 -5.64 5.34
CA ARG A 886 -44.78 -6.65 5.96
C ARG A 886 -45.17 -6.19 7.37
N GLN A 887 -46.20 -6.80 7.94
CA GLN A 887 -46.63 -6.49 9.30
C GLN A 887 -45.49 -6.82 10.30
N GLY A 888 -44.99 -5.78 10.98
CA GLY A 888 -43.85 -5.87 11.90
C GLY A 888 -42.51 -5.40 11.31
N ASP A 889 -42.43 -5.25 9.97
CA ASP A 889 -41.23 -4.76 9.30
C ASP A 889 -41.13 -3.22 9.36
N SER A 890 -39.91 -2.72 9.16
CA SER A 890 -39.56 -1.30 9.21
C SER A 890 -39.84 -0.58 7.88
N TYR A 891 -40.47 0.60 7.94
CA TYR A 891 -40.59 1.52 6.79
C TYR A 891 -39.24 2.04 6.26
N PHE A 892 -38.14 1.77 6.97
CA PHE A 892 -36.79 2.07 6.49
C PHE A 892 -36.47 1.31 5.19
N ASP A 893 -37.07 0.13 4.94
CA ASP A 893 -36.83 -0.62 3.70
C ASP A 893 -37.21 0.20 2.46
N LEU A 894 -38.34 0.94 2.50
CA LEU A 894 -38.73 1.85 1.42
C LEU A 894 -37.72 2.98 1.22
N THR A 895 -37.20 3.54 2.32
CA THR A 895 -36.19 4.61 2.29
C THR A 895 -34.89 4.12 1.66
N ARG A 896 -34.47 2.91 2.04
CA ARG A 896 -33.26 2.23 1.58
C ARG A 896 -33.34 1.84 0.12
N ARG A 897 -34.44 1.22 -0.35
CA ARG A 897 -34.69 0.92 -1.78
C ARG A 897 -34.69 2.18 -2.62
N TYR A 898 -35.41 3.21 -2.18
CA TYR A 898 -35.42 4.51 -2.84
C TYR A 898 -33.99 5.10 -2.94
N PHE A 899 -33.21 5.05 -1.85
CA PHE A 899 -31.85 5.58 -1.86
C PHE A 899 -30.91 4.77 -2.77
N ALA A 900 -31.09 3.45 -2.85
CA ALA A 900 -30.39 2.60 -3.81
C ALA A 900 -30.68 3.01 -5.27
N TYR A 901 -31.95 3.19 -5.63
CA TYR A 901 -32.33 3.64 -6.97
C TYR A 901 -31.85 5.05 -7.28
N LEU A 902 -31.92 5.96 -6.31
CA LEU A 902 -31.39 7.33 -6.46
C LEU A 902 -29.88 7.30 -6.70
N ASN A 903 -29.10 6.56 -5.91
CA ASN A 903 -27.65 6.46 -6.09
C ASN A 903 -27.27 5.84 -7.45
N GLN A 904 -28.01 4.82 -7.91
CA GLN A 904 -27.78 4.26 -9.24
C GLN A 904 -28.18 5.22 -10.37
N SER A 905 -29.15 6.10 -10.13
CA SER A 905 -29.47 7.20 -11.05
C SER A 905 -28.35 8.25 -11.08
N ILE A 906 -27.61 8.41 -9.98
CA ILE A 906 -26.41 9.27 -9.91
C ILE A 906 -25.24 8.63 -10.69
N SER A 907 -25.03 7.31 -10.57
CA SER A 907 -24.05 6.57 -11.38
C SER A 907 -24.32 6.76 -12.88
N ALA A 908 -25.57 6.55 -13.31
CA ALA A 908 -25.98 6.78 -14.70
C ALA A 908 -25.74 8.22 -15.18
N ALA A 909 -25.93 9.22 -14.30
CA ALA A 909 -25.60 10.61 -14.61
C ALA A 909 -24.09 10.81 -14.81
N ALA A 910 -23.25 10.25 -13.93
CA ALA A 910 -21.81 10.35 -14.01
C ALA A 910 -21.29 9.78 -15.34
N GLU A 911 -21.76 8.58 -15.74
CA GLU A 911 -21.38 7.96 -17.01
C GLU A 911 -21.77 8.80 -18.22
N LEU A 912 -23.00 9.34 -18.25
CA LEU A 912 -23.42 10.26 -19.30
C LEU A 912 -22.58 11.54 -19.39
N THR A 913 -21.99 12.04 -18.28
CA THR A 913 -21.11 13.22 -18.33
C THR A 913 -19.76 12.96 -19.01
N ARG A 914 -19.28 11.71 -19.08
CA ARG A 914 -17.97 11.36 -19.69
C ARG A 914 -17.92 11.60 -21.19
N PHE A 915 -19.07 11.50 -21.86
CA PHE A 915 -19.20 11.80 -23.28
C PHE A 915 -18.97 13.29 -23.61
N VAL A 916 -19.27 14.21 -22.68
CA VAL A 916 -19.10 15.65 -22.91
C VAL A 916 -17.62 16.03 -22.81
N GLY A 917 -17.05 16.49 -23.93
CA GLY A 917 -15.60 16.65 -24.08
C GLY A 917 -14.83 15.32 -23.96
N GLY A 918 -15.48 14.18 -24.17
CA GLY A 918 -14.86 12.85 -24.08
C GLY A 918 -13.84 12.58 -25.19
N VAL A 919 -12.93 11.63 -24.97
CA VAL A 919 -11.90 11.23 -25.96
C VAL A 919 -11.72 9.71 -26.01
N GLU A 920 -11.90 9.14 -27.20
CA GLU A 920 -11.73 7.70 -27.45
C GLU A 920 -10.25 7.34 -27.68
N LYS A 921 -9.71 6.46 -26.86
CA LYS A 921 -8.34 5.95 -26.93
C LYS A 921 -8.30 4.62 -27.69
N ALA A 922 -7.12 4.20 -28.14
CA ALA A 922 -6.86 2.84 -28.61
C ALA A 922 -5.33 2.57 -28.71
N PRO A 923 -4.87 1.34 -28.43
CA PRO A 923 -3.43 0.98 -28.43
C PRO A 923 -2.85 0.73 -29.85
N PHE A 924 -3.46 1.30 -30.90
CA PHE A 924 -3.10 1.04 -32.30
C PHE A 924 -1.65 1.36 -32.65
N LYS A 925 -1.02 0.44 -33.38
CA LYS A 925 0.25 0.65 -34.07
C LYS A 925 0.01 0.97 -35.55
N LYS A 926 0.96 1.64 -36.19
CA LYS A 926 0.89 1.95 -37.63
C LYS A 926 0.92 0.64 -38.43
N GLY A 927 -0.15 0.38 -39.18
CA GLY A 927 -0.32 -0.84 -39.99
C GLY A 927 -1.32 -1.85 -39.42
N ASP A 928 -1.94 -1.56 -38.27
CA ASP A 928 -2.96 -2.42 -37.68
C ASP A 928 -4.26 -2.44 -38.48
N ALA A 929 -4.95 -3.59 -38.44
CA ALA A 929 -6.25 -3.76 -39.10
C ALA A 929 -7.27 -2.78 -38.51
N HIS A 930 -8.00 -2.09 -39.38
CA HIS A 930 -8.94 -1.01 -39.01
C HIS A 930 -8.32 0.11 -38.14
N GLY A 931 -7.00 0.29 -38.19
CA GLY A 931 -6.28 1.26 -37.35
C GLY A 931 -6.76 2.70 -37.53
N ARG A 932 -7.03 3.37 -36.40
CA ARG A 932 -7.36 4.80 -36.30
C ARG A 932 -6.32 5.56 -35.47
N PRO A 933 -6.33 6.91 -35.43
CA PRO A 933 -5.51 7.67 -34.49
C PRO A 933 -5.68 7.16 -33.04
N PRO A 934 -4.58 7.02 -32.26
CA PRO A 934 -4.64 6.49 -30.90
C PRO A 934 -5.50 7.27 -29.92
N ILE A 935 -5.79 8.55 -30.21
CA ILE A 935 -6.71 9.41 -29.47
C ILE A 935 -7.53 10.19 -30.50
N ARG A 936 -8.86 10.20 -30.35
CA ARG A 936 -9.78 11.08 -31.11
C ARG A 936 -10.88 11.62 -30.19
N PRO A 937 -11.50 12.78 -30.48
CA PRO A 937 -12.71 13.20 -29.78
C PRO A 937 -13.83 12.19 -29.97
N VAL A 938 -14.69 12.05 -28.96
CA VAL A 938 -16.04 11.48 -29.12
C VAL A 938 -16.79 12.31 -30.16
N ALA A 939 -17.50 11.67 -31.08
CA ALA A 939 -18.21 12.35 -32.16
C ALA A 939 -19.19 13.41 -31.63
N ALA A 940 -19.25 14.59 -32.27
CA ALA A 940 -20.05 15.72 -31.78
C ALA A 940 -21.53 15.40 -31.57
N GLU A 941 -22.14 14.62 -32.47
CA GLU A 941 -23.53 14.15 -32.32
C GLU A 941 -23.73 13.27 -31.07
N THR A 942 -22.75 12.43 -30.74
CA THR A 942 -22.74 11.63 -29.51
C THR A 942 -22.62 12.53 -28.26
N GLN A 943 -21.79 13.58 -28.31
CA GLN A 943 -21.70 14.56 -27.21
C GLN A 943 -23.00 15.36 -27.04
N ARG A 944 -23.62 15.79 -28.14
CA ARG A 944 -24.93 16.48 -28.17
C ARG A 944 -26.05 15.58 -27.61
N LEU A 945 -26.05 14.29 -27.99
CA LEU A 945 -27.01 13.31 -27.48
C LEU A 945 -26.84 13.06 -25.98
N ALA A 946 -25.61 12.95 -25.48
CA ALA A 946 -25.32 12.83 -24.05
C ALA A 946 -25.78 14.09 -23.27
N LEU A 947 -25.44 15.28 -23.77
CA LEU A 947 -25.81 16.55 -23.15
C LEU A 947 -27.33 16.76 -23.11
N SER A 948 -28.03 16.50 -24.21
CA SER A 948 -29.50 16.57 -24.26
C SER A 948 -30.17 15.52 -23.36
N THR A 949 -29.57 14.34 -23.21
CA THR A 949 -30.02 13.29 -22.30
C THR A 949 -29.83 13.69 -20.83
N LEU A 950 -28.67 14.23 -20.45
CA LEU A 950 -28.42 14.80 -19.13
C LEU A 950 -29.40 15.93 -18.78
N ASN A 951 -29.61 16.84 -19.74
CA ASN A 951 -30.56 17.93 -19.61
C ASN A 951 -31.97 17.40 -19.35
N ARG A 952 -32.46 16.46 -20.17
CA ARG A 952 -33.80 15.85 -20.02
C ARG A 952 -33.96 15.07 -18.70
N LEU A 953 -32.99 14.25 -18.32
CA LEU A 953 -33.11 13.33 -17.18
C LEU A 953 -32.86 14.00 -15.83
N TYR A 954 -31.97 15.00 -15.74
CA TYR A 954 -31.49 15.54 -14.45
C TYR A 954 -31.61 17.05 -14.32
N LEU A 955 -31.43 17.82 -15.40
CA LEU A 955 -31.45 19.29 -15.38
C LEU A 955 -32.74 19.90 -15.96
N GLY A 956 -33.76 19.08 -16.21
CA GLY A 956 -35.07 19.47 -16.75
C GLY A 956 -36.13 19.71 -15.67
N PRO A 957 -37.28 20.30 -16.01
CA PRO A 957 -38.37 20.53 -15.05
C PRO A 957 -38.93 19.23 -14.45
N ASP A 958 -38.98 18.16 -15.24
CA ASP A 958 -39.67 16.89 -14.92
C ASP A 958 -38.71 15.78 -14.42
N ALA A 959 -37.44 16.13 -14.17
CA ALA A 959 -36.35 15.21 -13.84
C ALA A 959 -36.63 14.35 -12.59
N PHE A 960 -37.14 14.98 -11.52
CA PHE A 960 -37.37 14.37 -10.21
C PHE A 960 -38.86 14.45 -9.79
N ASP A 961 -39.77 14.34 -10.76
CA ASP A 961 -41.21 14.31 -10.50
C ASP A 961 -41.68 12.88 -10.18
N PHE A 962 -41.86 12.63 -8.88
CA PHE A 962 -42.26 11.36 -8.26
C PHE A 962 -43.44 11.57 -7.29
N PRO A 963 -44.24 10.53 -6.99
CA PRO A 963 -45.35 10.61 -6.04
C PRO A 963 -44.92 11.17 -4.68
N LYS A 964 -45.59 12.23 -4.22
CA LYS A 964 -45.19 12.97 -3.00
C LYS A 964 -45.47 12.18 -1.72
N GLU A 965 -46.43 11.28 -1.80
CA GLU A 965 -46.89 10.38 -0.74
C GLU A 965 -45.78 9.39 -0.34
N LEU A 966 -44.85 9.08 -1.26
CA LEU A 966 -43.67 8.26 -0.95
C LEU A 966 -42.80 8.90 0.13
N TYR A 967 -42.63 10.23 0.08
CA TYR A 967 -41.73 10.96 0.97
C TYR A 967 -42.22 10.99 2.44
N SER A 968 -43.53 10.82 2.69
CA SER A 968 -44.06 10.71 4.07
C SER A 968 -43.75 9.37 4.75
N TYR A 969 -43.32 8.35 4.00
CA TYR A 969 -42.90 7.06 4.57
C TYR A 969 -41.39 6.98 4.82
N PHE A 970 -40.63 8.03 4.50
CA PHE A 970 -39.18 7.99 4.66
C PHE A 970 -38.77 8.27 6.10
N GLN A 971 -37.93 7.38 6.63
CA GLN A 971 -37.41 7.44 7.99
C GLN A 971 -35.90 7.18 8.02
N SER A 972 -35.26 7.58 9.11
CA SER A 972 -33.84 7.30 9.34
C SER A 972 -33.61 5.82 9.69
N ASN A 973 -32.37 5.35 9.60
CA ASN A 973 -32.02 3.96 9.91
C ASN A 973 -32.29 3.67 11.40
N PRO A 974 -33.20 2.75 11.77
CA PRO A 974 -33.45 2.39 13.17
C PRO A 974 -32.37 1.48 13.75
N ALA A 975 -31.49 0.90 12.91
CA ALA A 975 -30.40 0.02 13.29
C ALA A 975 -29.05 0.70 13.08
N VAL A 976 -28.88 1.89 13.69
CA VAL A 976 -27.58 2.53 13.86
C VAL A 976 -26.93 2.07 15.16
N THR A 977 -25.61 1.98 15.19
CA THR A 977 -24.85 1.80 16.44
C THR A 977 -24.93 3.06 17.30
N GLU A 978 -24.62 2.96 18.59
CA GLU A 978 -24.58 4.12 19.49
C GLU A 978 -23.59 5.18 18.99
N GLU A 979 -22.43 4.76 18.49
CA GLU A 979 -21.42 5.63 17.88
C GLU A 979 -21.94 6.33 16.60
N GLU A 980 -22.52 5.58 15.66
CA GLU A 980 -23.15 6.14 14.46
C GLU A 980 -24.26 7.14 14.80
N GLY A 981 -25.09 6.83 15.81
CA GLY A 981 -26.15 7.71 16.29
C GLY A 981 -25.63 9.04 16.86
N MET A 982 -24.42 9.07 17.43
CA MET A 982 -23.79 10.29 17.95
C MET A 982 -23.23 11.21 16.85
N VAL A 983 -22.78 10.66 15.70
CA VAL A 983 -22.23 11.46 14.58
C VAL A 983 -23.22 11.72 13.45
N ASN A 984 -24.27 10.90 13.31
CA ASN A 984 -25.15 10.88 12.14
C ASN A 984 -26.62 11.19 12.52
N THR A 985 -26.83 12.34 13.16
CA THR A 985 -28.11 12.80 13.74
C THR A 985 -29.12 13.30 12.69
N GLY A 986 -29.36 12.50 11.66
CA GLY A 986 -30.47 12.73 10.73
C GLY A 986 -31.81 12.42 11.38
N GLU A 987 -32.52 13.42 11.91
CA GLU A 987 -33.90 13.26 12.41
C GLU A 987 -34.92 12.94 11.28
N TYR A 988 -34.57 13.19 10.03
CA TYR A 988 -35.41 12.94 8.84
C TYR A 988 -34.54 12.72 7.58
N PHE A 989 -35.15 12.18 6.51
CA PHE A 989 -34.47 11.94 5.24
C PHE A 989 -34.54 13.17 4.29
N PRO A 990 -33.41 13.79 3.89
CA PRO A 990 -33.41 15.10 3.23
C PRO A 990 -33.50 15.01 1.68
N VAL A 991 -34.64 14.58 1.15
CA VAL A 991 -34.90 14.36 -0.30
C VAL A 991 -34.36 15.49 -1.20
N VAL A 992 -34.74 16.74 -0.93
CA VAL A 992 -34.37 17.90 -1.77
C VAL A 992 -32.84 18.11 -1.81
N GLN A 993 -32.14 17.89 -0.69
CA GLN A 993 -30.70 18.05 -0.62
C GLN A 993 -29.98 16.97 -1.44
N ARG A 994 -30.52 15.73 -1.46
CA ARG A 994 -29.98 14.64 -2.28
C ARG A 994 -30.07 14.94 -3.78
N TYR A 995 -31.23 15.39 -4.27
CA TYR A 995 -31.36 15.82 -5.68
C TYR A 995 -30.44 17.00 -6.05
N MET A 996 -30.34 18.00 -5.17
CA MET A 996 -29.44 19.14 -5.36
C MET A 996 -27.97 18.72 -5.49
N LEU A 997 -27.53 17.70 -4.75
CA LEU A 997 -26.17 17.17 -4.84
C LEU A 997 -25.90 16.63 -6.25
N VAL A 998 -26.79 15.80 -6.80
CA VAL A 998 -26.67 15.24 -8.16
C VAL A 998 -26.50 16.33 -9.20
N GLN A 999 -27.42 17.31 -9.19
CA GLN A 999 -27.43 18.35 -10.21
C GLN A 999 -26.20 19.27 -10.10
N ARG A 1000 -25.73 19.55 -8.88
CA ARG A 1000 -24.47 20.28 -8.65
C ARG A 1000 -23.25 19.52 -9.17
N LEU A 1001 -23.19 18.21 -8.99
CA LEU A 1001 -22.09 17.38 -9.47
C LEU A 1001 -22.07 17.32 -11.00
N ILE A 1002 -23.23 17.16 -11.66
CA ILE A 1002 -23.34 17.27 -13.12
C ILE A 1002 -22.84 18.65 -13.59
N LEU A 1003 -23.31 19.75 -13.00
CA LEU A 1003 -22.84 21.10 -13.38
C LEU A 1003 -21.33 21.29 -13.17
N ARG A 1004 -20.78 20.82 -12.04
CA ARG A 1004 -19.35 20.89 -11.70
C ARG A 1004 -18.49 20.11 -12.70
N THR A 1005 -18.95 18.98 -13.22
CA THR A 1005 -18.20 18.17 -14.20
C THR A 1005 -18.39 18.68 -15.63
N VAL A 1006 -19.61 19.00 -16.03
CA VAL A 1006 -19.94 19.41 -17.42
C VAL A 1006 -19.41 20.81 -17.73
N LEU A 1007 -19.55 21.77 -16.81
CA LEU A 1007 -19.00 23.12 -16.94
C LEU A 1007 -17.62 23.28 -16.25
N GLY A 1008 -17.06 22.16 -15.79
CA GLY A 1008 -15.78 22.13 -15.08
C GLY A 1008 -14.57 22.31 -15.98
N ALA A 1009 -13.49 22.86 -15.41
CA ALA A 1009 -12.25 23.19 -16.11
C ALA A 1009 -11.72 22.08 -17.02
N GLY A 1010 -11.64 20.84 -16.52
CA GLY A 1010 -11.15 19.71 -17.30
C GLY A 1010 -12.00 19.44 -18.55
N THR A 1011 -13.32 19.54 -18.44
CA THR A 1011 -14.25 19.33 -19.57
C THR A 1011 -14.21 20.50 -20.55
N THR A 1012 -14.26 21.75 -20.06
CA THR A 1012 -14.19 22.92 -20.93
C THR A 1012 -12.85 23.05 -21.64
N SER A 1013 -11.74 22.68 -21.01
CA SER A 1013 -10.42 22.62 -21.68
C SER A 1013 -10.39 21.57 -22.79
N ARG A 1014 -11.00 20.39 -22.58
CA ARG A 1014 -11.11 19.37 -23.64
C ARG A 1014 -12.01 19.84 -24.78
N VAL A 1015 -13.17 20.46 -24.50
CA VAL A 1015 -14.06 20.98 -25.55
C VAL A 1015 -13.37 22.07 -26.37
N LEU A 1016 -12.67 23.02 -25.73
CA LEU A 1016 -11.88 24.04 -26.44
C LEU A 1016 -10.76 23.45 -27.31
N GLU A 1017 -10.04 22.46 -26.79
CA GLU A 1017 -8.97 21.76 -27.52
C GLU A 1017 -9.51 20.94 -28.71
N GLN A 1018 -10.73 20.40 -28.58
CA GLN A 1018 -11.44 19.73 -29.68
C GLN A 1018 -11.91 20.74 -30.73
N GLU A 1019 -12.44 21.88 -30.30
CA GLU A 1019 -12.86 22.99 -31.16
C GLU A 1019 -11.68 23.55 -31.97
N PHE A 1020 -10.52 23.77 -31.33
CA PHE A 1020 -9.29 24.18 -31.99
C PHE A 1020 -8.74 23.15 -33.01
N LYS A 1021 -8.94 21.85 -32.75
CA LYS A 1021 -8.51 20.76 -33.65
C LYS A 1021 -9.50 20.44 -34.76
N ALA A 1022 -10.73 20.97 -34.70
CA ALA A 1022 -11.77 20.67 -35.67
C ALA A 1022 -11.43 21.30 -37.03
N LYS A 1023 -11.57 20.51 -38.11
CA LYS A 1023 -11.45 21.03 -39.49
C LYS A 1023 -12.71 21.75 -39.97
N ASP A 1024 -13.85 21.43 -39.35
CA ASP A 1024 -15.15 22.01 -39.59
C ASP A 1024 -15.82 22.26 -38.22
N PRO A 1025 -16.22 23.49 -37.88
CA PRO A 1025 -16.95 23.80 -36.65
C PRO A 1025 -18.23 22.97 -36.44
N SER A 1026 -18.88 22.44 -37.49
CA SER A 1026 -20.05 21.56 -37.33
C SER A 1026 -19.70 20.21 -36.69
N SER A 1027 -18.45 19.75 -36.90
CA SER A 1027 -17.94 18.44 -36.49
C SER A 1027 -17.46 18.34 -35.04
N THR A 1028 -17.59 19.42 -34.27
CA THR A 1028 -17.26 19.51 -32.84
C THR A 1028 -18.46 20.05 -32.04
N LEU A 1029 -18.52 19.71 -30.76
CA LEU A 1029 -19.26 20.52 -29.78
C LEU A 1029 -18.43 21.78 -29.51
N THR A 1030 -19.04 22.97 -29.51
CA THR A 1030 -18.35 24.22 -29.17
C THR A 1030 -18.56 24.60 -27.71
N LEU A 1031 -17.69 25.44 -27.14
CA LEU A 1031 -17.88 25.95 -25.78
C LEU A 1031 -19.20 26.73 -25.63
N SER A 1032 -19.58 27.57 -26.60
CA SER A 1032 -20.84 28.32 -26.52
C SER A 1032 -22.04 27.37 -26.54
N GLU A 1033 -22.05 26.40 -27.46
CA GLU A 1033 -23.14 25.41 -27.58
C GLU A 1033 -23.34 24.63 -26.27
N LEU A 1034 -22.24 24.20 -25.63
CA LEU A 1034 -22.26 23.52 -24.33
C LEU A 1034 -22.95 24.39 -23.25
N TYR A 1035 -22.47 25.61 -23.07
CA TYR A 1035 -22.99 26.54 -22.07
C TYR A 1035 -24.46 26.90 -22.33
N ASP A 1036 -24.84 27.13 -23.59
CA ASP A 1036 -26.19 27.55 -23.96
C ASP A 1036 -27.23 26.44 -23.81
N ASN A 1037 -26.85 25.18 -24.08
CA ASN A 1037 -27.71 24.01 -23.84
C ASN A 1037 -28.04 23.86 -22.34
N VAL A 1038 -27.05 23.98 -21.46
CA VAL A 1038 -27.26 23.88 -20.00
C VAL A 1038 -28.13 25.06 -19.51
N LEU A 1039 -27.84 26.28 -19.97
CA LEU A 1039 -28.63 27.48 -19.67
C LEU A 1039 -30.11 27.30 -20.03
N GLN A 1040 -30.40 26.78 -21.22
CA GLN A 1040 -31.77 26.55 -21.69
C GLN A 1040 -32.52 25.53 -20.83
N SER A 1041 -31.87 24.44 -20.41
CA SER A 1041 -32.49 23.42 -19.55
C SER A 1041 -32.74 23.92 -18.12
N VAL A 1042 -31.76 24.60 -17.52
CA VAL A 1042 -31.84 25.07 -16.12
C VAL A 1042 -32.86 26.20 -15.96
N TRP A 1043 -33.03 27.05 -16.96
CA TRP A 1043 -33.91 28.24 -16.90
C TRP A 1043 -35.19 28.13 -17.75
N ALA A 1044 -35.60 26.91 -18.12
CA ALA A 1044 -36.75 26.62 -18.98
C ALA A 1044 -38.05 27.32 -18.54
N GLU A 1045 -38.26 27.48 -17.23
CA GLU A 1045 -39.42 28.17 -16.65
C GLU A 1045 -39.52 29.64 -17.05
N THR A 1046 -38.39 30.32 -17.29
CA THR A 1046 -38.36 31.75 -17.68
C THR A 1046 -39.01 31.98 -19.04
N ALA A 1047 -38.86 31.04 -19.97
CA ALA A 1047 -39.46 31.12 -21.30
C ALA A 1047 -40.99 31.00 -21.26
N LYS A 1048 -41.53 30.21 -20.33
CA LYS A 1048 -42.97 29.98 -20.16
C LYS A 1048 -43.62 30.84 -19.07
N SER A 1049 -42.83 31.61 -18.31
CA SER A 1049 -43.28 32.34 -17.11
C SER A 1049 -43.98 31.43 -16.08
N GLN A 1050 -43.48 30.20 -15.92
CA GLN A 1050 -44.03 29.21 -14.98
C GLN A 1050 -43.54 29.46 -13.54
N ASP A 1051 -44.28 28.94 -12.56
CA ASP A 1051 -43.82 28.97 -11.17
C ASP A 1051 -42.63 28.02 -10.98
N VAL A 1052 -41.54 28.52 -10.37
CA VAL A 1052 -40.32 27.74 -10.19
C VAL A 1052 -40.38 27.02 -8.84
N ASN A 1053 -40.54 25.69 -8.87
CA ASN A 1053 -40.67 24.89 -7.66
C ASN A 1053 -39.39 24.90 -6.79
N PRO A 1054 -39.45 24.51 -5.49
CA PRO A 1054 -38.31 24.59 -4.58
C PRO A 1054 -37.02 23.93 -5.07
N MET A 1055 -37.10 22.79 -5.76
CA MET A 1055 -35.93 22.07 -6.29
C MET A 1055 -35.31 22.84 -7.46
N ARG A 1056 -36.13 23.32 -8.38
CA ARG A 1056 -35.71 24.08 -9.56
C ARG A 1056 -35.05 25.41 -9.20
N ARG A 1057 -35.54 26.11 -8.15
CA ARG A 1057 -34.90 27.33 -7.61
C ARG A 1057 -33.48 27.06 -7.09
N GLN A 1058 -33.23 25.86 -6.58
CA GLN A 1058 -31.91 25.48 -6.07
C GLN A 1058 -30.95 25.10 -7.21
N LEU A 1059 -31.45 24.47 -8.27
CA LEU A 1059 -30.69 24.26 -9.50
C LEU A 1059 -30.30 25.59 -10.17
N GLN A 1060 -31.26 26.52 -10.32
CA GLN A 1060 -31.02 27.84 -10.88
C GLN A 1060 -29.97 28.63 -10.07
N ARG A 1061 -30.01 28.55 -8.73
CA ARG A 1061 -28.95 29.08 -7.86
C ARG A 1061 -27.60 28.41 -8.02
N ALA A 1062 -27.55 27.08 -8.17
CA ALA A 1062 -26.31 26.34 -8.38
C ALA A 1062 -25.64 26.73 -9.71
N HIS A 1063 -26.40 26.71 -10.80
CA HIS A 1063 -25.93 27.15 -12.12
C HIS A 1063 -25.46 28.60 -12.09
N LEU A 1064 -26.26 29.51 -11.52
CA LEU A 1064 -25.87 30.92 -11.41
C LEU A 1064 -24.54 31.08 -10.66
N GLN A 1065 -24.30 30.32 -9.60
CA GLN A 1065 -23.03 30.35 -8.89
C GLN A 1065 -21.88 29.89 -9.77
N THR A 1066 -22.02 28.76 -10.47
CA THR A 1066 -21.00 28.25 -11.43
C THR A 1066 -20.65 29.29 -12.51
N ILE A 1067 -21.65 29.97 -13.08
CA ILE A 1067 -21.42 31.03 -14.08
C ILE A 1067 -20.77 32.28 -13.45
N ILE A 1068 -21.15 32.67 -12.23
CA ILE A 1068 -20.50 33.78 -11.51
C ILE A 1068 -19.03 33.46 -11.24
N ASP A 1069 -18.71 32.25 -10.78
CA ASP A 1069 -17.35 31.85 -10.45
C ASP A 1069 -16.46 31.83 -11.70
N ALA A 1070 -16.98 31.32 -12.83
CA ALA A 1070 -16.31 31.38 -14.13
C ALA A 1070 -16.08 32.83 -14.60
N ALA A 1071 -17.11 33.69 -14.59
CA ALA A 1071 -17.01 35.08 -15.04
C ALA A 1071 -16.04 35.92 -14.18
N THR A 1072 -16.04 35.70 -12.86
CA THR A 1072 -15.20 36.44 -11.91
C THR A 1072 -13.75 35.97 -11.85
N GLY A 1073 -13.39 34.88 -12.56
CA GLY A 1073 -12.04 34.32 -12.54
C GLY A 1073 -11.74 33.48 -11.30
N LYS A 1074 -12.78 33.01 -10.58
CA LYS A 1074 -12.66 32.01 -9.50
C LYS A 1074 -12.74 30.58 -10.02
N GLY A 1075 -13.27 30.37 -11.22
CA GLY A 1075 -13.20 29.10 -11.93
C GLY A 1075 -11.81 28.82 -12.50
N SER A 1076 -11.45 27.55 -12.63
CA SER A 1076 -10.14 27.08 -13.11
C SER A 1076 -10.10 26.72 -14.61
N GLY A 1077 -11.11 27.13 -15.39
CA GLY A 1077 -11.23 26.82 -16.82
C GLY A 1077 -10.42 27.77 -17.74
N PRO A 1078 -10.40 27.49 -19.06
CA PRO A 1078 -9.78 28.39 -20.04
C PRO A 1078 -10.37 29.80 -20.03
N GLU A 1079 -9.58 30.84 -20.34
CA GLU A 1079 -10.03 32.24 -20.38
C GLU A 1079 -11.28 32.47 -21.26
N GLU A 1080 -11.46 31.71 -22.34
CA GLU A 1080 -12.67 31.79 -23.19
C GLU A 1080 -13.96 31.49 -22.40
N THR A 1081 -13.90 30.58 -21.41
CA THR A 1081 -15.05 30.27 -20.54
C THR A 1081 -15.50 31.47 -19.72
N ARG A 1082 -14.57 32.38 -19.39
CA ARG A 1082 -14.86 33.62 -18.69
C ARG A 1082 -15.68 34.56 -19.57
N ALA A 1083 -15.30 34.74 -20.83
CA ALA A 1083 -16.02 35.58 -21.78
C ALA A 1083 -17.45 35.06 -22.03
N ILE A 1084 -17.60 33.75 -22.23
CA ILE A 1084 -18.90 33.08 -22.39
C ILE A 1084 -19.75 33.24 -21.12
N ALA A 1085 -19.19 33.01 -19.94
CA ALA A 1085 -19.89 33.19 -18.66
C ALA A 1085 -20.37 34.65 -18.46
N TRP A 1086 -19.56 35.66 -18.81
CA TRP A 1086 -19.98 37.07 -18.82
C TRP A 1086 -21.14 37.35 -19.78
N GLY A 1087 -21.18 36.68 -20.94
CA GLY A 1087 -22.32 36.70 -21.86
C GLY A 1087 -23.58 36.11 -21.21
N GLN A 1088 -23.45 34.92 -20.62
CA GLN A 1088 -24.56 34.22 -19.98
C GLN A 1088 -25.13 34.96 -18.77
N LEU A 1089 -24.32 35.64 -17.93
CA LEU A 1089 -24.84 36.46 -16.84
C LEU A 1089 -25.81 37.56 -17.35
N LYS A 1090 -25.49 38.18 -18.50
CA LYS A 1090 -26.36 39.17 -19.15
C LYS A 1090 -27.63 38.53 -19.70
N GLU A 1091 -27.53 37.34 -20.29
CA GLU A 1091 -28.70 36.62 -20.80
C GLU A 1091 -29.64 36.13 -19.68
N ILE A 1092 -29.09 35.55 -18.60
CA ILE A 1092 -29.85 35.18 -17.40
C ILE A 1092 -30.54 36.43 -16.84
N SER A 1093 -29.83 37.55 -16.67
CA SER A 1093 -30.43 38.81 -16.21
C SER A 1093 -31.62 39.25 -17.06
N LYS A 1094 -31.49 39.16 -18.40
CA LYS A 1094 -32.57 39.48 -19.34
C LYS A 1094 -33.78 38.54 -19.21
N LYS A 1095 -33.56 37.22 -19.18
CA LYS A 1095 -34.65 36.22 -19.05
C LYS A 1095 -35.35 36.32 -17.70
N VAL A 1096 -34.57 36.46 -16.63
CA VAL A 1096 -35.10 36.59 -15.26
C VAL A 1096 -35.90 37.88 -15.09
N LYS A 1097 -35.42 39.04 -15.56
CA LYS A 1097 -36.19 40.30 -15.55
C LYS A 1097 -37.54 40.18 -16.26
N ALA A 1098 -37.57 39.52 -17.43
CA ALA A 1098 -38.81 39.31 -18.17
C ALA A 1098 -39.82 38.38 -17.46
N ALA A 1099 -39.34 37.31 -16.80
CA ALA A 1099 -40.18 36.38 -16.05
C ALA A 1099 -40.64 36.95 -14.69
N GLN A 1100 -39.75 37.67 -13.99
CA GLN A 1100 -39.96 38.32 -12.68
C GLN A 1100 -41.10 39.34 -12.71
N ALA A 1101 -41.33 40.01 -13.84
CA ALA A 1101 -42.47 40.92 -14.02
C ALA A 1101 -43.84 40.22 -13.94
N LYS A 1102 -43.90 38.89 -14.16
CA LYS A 1102 -45.13 38.08 -14.13
C LYS A 1102 -45.19 37.12 -12.92
N ALA A 1103 -44.04 36.87 -12.28
CA ALA A 1103 -43.90 35.96 -11.15
C ALA A 1103 -44.61 36.48 -9.88
N LYS A 1104 -45.02 35.54 -9.02
CA LYS A 1104 -45.63 35.81 -7.71
C LYS A 1104 -44.93 35.01 -6.60
N GLY A 1105 -45.16 35.38 -5.36
CA GLY A 1105 -44.73 34.63 -4.18
C GLY A 1105 -43.24 34.27 -4.17
N ALA A 1106 -42.93 33.01 -3.82
CA ALA A 1106 -41.56 32.51 -3.68
C ALA A 1106 -40.74 32.55 -4.99
N THR A 1107 -41.38 32.43 -6.16
CA THR A 1107 -40.69 32.53 -7.45
C THR A 1107 -40.24 33.95 -7.73
N LYS A 1108 -41.07 34.96 -7.39
CA LYS A 1108 -40.66 36.37 -7.49
C LYS A 1108 -39.45 36.66 -6.59
N LEU A 1109 -39.51 36.29 -5.30
CA LEU A 1109 -38.41 36.50 -4.35
C LEU A 1109 -37.10 35.85 -4.80
N HIS A 1110 -37.18 34.67 -5.42
CA HIS A 1110 -36.01 33.98 -5.98
C HIS A 1110 -35.42 34.69 -7.20
N TYR A 1111 -36.25 35.19 -8.10
CA TYR A 1111 -35.78 35.99 -9.23
C TYR A 1111 -35.20 37.34 -8.79
N ASP A 1112 -35.81 38.01 -7.80
CA ASP A 1112 -35.27 39.22 -7.17
C ASP A 1112 -33.84 38.95 -6.61
N GLU A 1113 -33.65 37.81 -5.92
CA GLU A 1113 -32.36 37.36 -5.38
C GLU A 1113 -31.33 37.01 -6.47
N CYS A 1114 -31.75 36.34 -7.55
CA CYS A 1114 -30.86 36.02 -8.67
C CYS A 1114 -30.33 37.28 -9.37
N LEU A 1115 -31.19 38.29 -9.56
CA LEU A 1115 -30.78 39.56 -10.13
C LEU A 1115 -29.78 40.28 -9.21
N ALA A 1116 -30.03 40.32 -7.90
CA ALA A 1116 -29.10 40.91 -6.94
C ALA A 1116 -27.72 40.22 -6.92
N ARG A 1117 -27.65 38.89 -7.12
CA ARG A 1117 -26.38 38.16 -7.28
C ARG A 1117 -25.65 38.55 -8.57
N ILE A 1118 -26.37 38.62 -9.69
CA ILE A 1118 -25.80 39.01 -11.00
C ILE A 1118 -25.27 40.44 -10.93
N ASP A 1119 -26.07 41.38 -10.44
CA ASP A 1119 -25.69 42.79 -10.37
C ASP A 1119 -24.45 42.97 -9.47
N ARG A 1120 -24.33 42.22 -8.36
CA ARG A 1120 -23.13 42.19 -7.51
C ARG A 1120 -21.89 41.68 -8.26
N ALA A 1121 -22.01 40.55 -8.97
CA ALA A 1121 -20.91 39.96 -9.73
C ALA A 1121 -20.46 40.85 -10.92
N VAL A 1122 -21.41 41.53 -11.57
CA VAL A 1122 -21.17 42.39 -12.74
C VAL A 1122 -20.62 43.76 -12.37
N THR A 1123 -21.03 44.34 -11.24
CA THR A 1123 -20.67 45.73 -10.87
C THR A 1123 -19.56 45.84 -9.82
N GLY A 1124 -19.23 44.75 -9.12
CA GLY A 1124 -18.31 44.81 -7.98
C GLY A 1124 -18.86 45.62 -6.79
N LYS A 1125 -20.18 45.83 -6.73
CA LYS A 1125 -20.85 46.60 -5.69
C LYS A 1125 -21.88 45.76 -4.95
N ASP A 1126 -22.11 46.08 -3.68
CA ASP A 1126 -23.19 45.47 -2.91
C ASP A 1126 -24.57 46.07 -3.28
N SER A 1127 -25.64 45.54 -2.68
CA SER A 1127 -27.02 45.99 -2.89
C SER A 1127 -27.32 47.41 -2.37
N SER A 1128 -26.37 48.06 -1.71
CA SER A 1128 -26.39 49.46 -1.29
C SER A 1128 -25.52 50.38 -2.18
N GLY A 1129 -24.85 49.83 -3.20
CA GLY A 1129 -23.99 50.57 -4.11
C GLY A 1129 -22.57 50.83 -3.58
N GLY A 1130 -22.20 50.22 -2.44
CA GLY A 1130 -20.86 50.27 -1.88
C GLY A 1130 -19.88 49.45 -2.70
N GLN A 1131 -18.67 49.97 -2.92
CA GLN A 1131 -17.62 49.30 -3.69
C GLN A 1131 -17.00 48.19 -2.83
N LEU A 1132 -17.06 46.94 -3.30
CA LEU A 1132 -16.47 45.80 -2.60
C LEU A 1132 -14.94 45.88 -2.63
N SER A 1133 -14.28 45.54 -1.53
CA SER A 1133 -12.82 45.58 -1.46
C SER A 1133 -12.20 44.38 -2.18
N LEU A 1134 -10.91 44.47 -2.51
CA LEU A 1134 -10.15 43.35 -3.08
C LEU A 1134 -10.21 42.09 -2.17
N ARG A 1135 -10.40 42.29 -0.86
CA ARG A 1135 -10.51 41.24 0.16
C ARG A 1135 -11.85 40.50 0.10
N ASP A 1136 -12.93 41.21 -0.23
CA ASP A 1136 -14.26 40.63 -0.45
C ASP A 1136 -14.34 39.89 -1.80
N LEU A 1137 -13.59 40.37 -2.79
CA LEU A 1137 -13.47 39.73 -4.10
C LEU A 1137 -12.67 38.43 -4.06
N LEU A 1138 -11.55 38.37 -3.34
CA LEU A 1138 -10.69 37.18 -3.32
C LEU A 1138 -11.21 36.06 -2.40
N GLY A 1139 -12.00 36.38 -1.39
CA GLY A 1139 -12.41 35.42 -0.35
C GLY A 1139 -11.34 35.29 0.73
N GLY A 1140 -11.80 35.18 1.99
CA GLY A 1140 -10.93 34.87 3.14
C GLY A 1140 -10.75 33.37 3.29
#